data_AF-F6Y544-F1
#
_entry.id   AF-F6Y544-F1
#
_cell.length_a   1.000
_cell.length_b   1.000
_cell.length_c   1.000
_cell.angle_alpha   90.00
_cell.angle_beta   90.00
_cell.angle_gamma   90.00
#
_symmetry.space_group_name_H-M   'P 1'
#
loop_
_entity.id
_entity.type
_entity.pdbx_description
1 polymer ?
#
loop_
_entity_poly.entity_id
_entity_poly.type
_entity_poly.pdbx_seq_one_letter_code
_entity_poly.pdbx_strand_id
1 'polypeptide(L)'
;HWYIKKVQAGFSLLLLDLEEYFFEQHIAHQIFQDAENCERKCSGSLKICSKSLIFEPDDNDKPICKIALRDCSKIEEVEMGEDDLLFKNIKQRRLVVLYNQVRSQGKNGVIFQLEDSRRVDDVVQTLLQLQRASCLDKLGDQTAMITAILQSRLARTSFDKKSFQNISEISDMECAAEMVTPLVTNPGHVCITNKFLYFQPLNGYPKHVVHINLSDIRRIYKRRHMLMPVGLEVFCTENDLCSDIYLKFYNPTDRDDLYYYIAAYLENHVTEQTADSYMLQWQMGHISNYQYLLHLNNLADRSCNDLSQYPVFPWIIADYTSSQLDLTNPETYRDLSKPIGALNKERLERLLKRYHEMPDPKFIYGSHYSSPGYVLFYLVRIAPEYMLCLQNGKFDHADRMFNSIGDTWRNCLEGVTDFKELTPEFYGNECGFLLNTMHLDLGKRQGGKLVDDVELPPWASDADHFLKKNQEALESQYVSDNLHEWINLIFGCKQRGNEAVAANNVFHPVTYEGEVDLNSIEDPDQKVAMLTQILEFGQTPKQLFTKPHPKRIITNSKSMSRSSSLNVSIADSPGSLSEESFEDLTEESKSLAWGNITRLRIESGHKIHKESITGVAVSCNGSSVFTTSQDSTLKMFSADQKSLQRSVSFSNMALSSCAVLPGDMTVMCSSWDNNVYFYSIAFGRRQDTLMGHDDAVSKIQWCNNRLCTASWDSTVKVWNCVPADVCGTKRNNFDLLAELEHDAGVNTISLSSDGSVMVSGTKEGAVSIWDIGSATMLHQVPCHSGTVYDAAFSPDNRHVLSTGEDGCLKVIDVQTGMLISSLPSGEVQRCFCWNGHTVLSGNDSGEMLVWDLLGGRITERVTGHSDAVTCIWMNESCNTIITGGMDRQILFWKLHY
;
A
#
# COMPACT_ATOMS: atom_id res chain seq x y z
N HIS A 1 14.21 13.27 9.81
CA HIS A 1 15.38 14.15 10.09
C HIS A 1 16.66 13.49 9.59
N TRP A 2 17.10 13.85 8.38
CA TRP A 2 18.32 13.33 7.75
C TRP A 2 19.58 13.95 8.36
N TYR A 3 20.11 13.35 9.42
CA TYR A 3 21.48 13.63 9.85
C TYR A 3 22.45 12.71 9.11
N ILE A 4 22.71 13.00 7.82
CA ILE A 4 23.96 12.58 7.19
C ILE A 4 25.03 13.51 7.74
N LYS A 5 25.74 13.01 8.76
CA LYS A 5 26.95 13.65 9.28
C LYS A 5 27.88 13.91 8.11
N LYS A 6 28.41 15.14 8.06
CA LYS A 6 29.64 15.59 7.40
C LYS A 6 30.39 14.48 6.66
N VAL A 7 30.80 14.76 5.42
CA VAL A 7 32.01 14.20 4.80
C VAL A 7 33.15 14.29 5.83
N GLN A 8 33.25 13.27 6.67
CA GLN A 8 34.31 13.09 7.65
C GLN A 8 35.37 12.31 6.90
N ALA A 9 36.58 12.85 6.89
CA ALA A 9 37.77 12.26 6.31
C ALA A 9 38.18 10.98 7.08
N GLY A 10 37.35 9.94 7.03
CA GLY A 10 37.51 8.69 7.75
C GLY A 10 36.83 7.51 7.05
N PHE A 11 37.03 6.30 7.59
CA PHE A 11 36.55 5.06 7.02
C PHE A 11 35.02 4.98 6.97
N SER A 12 34.51 4.52 5.83
CA SER A 12 33.11 4.15 5.61
C SER A 12 33.04 2.76 5.01
N LEU A 13 31.96 2.03 5.28
CA LEU A 13 31.68 0.74 4.65
C LEU A 13 31.56 0.86 3.11
N LEU A 14 31.33 2.05 2.58
CA LEU A 14 31.32 2.32 1.13
C LEU A 14 32.70 2.19 0.46
N LEU A 15 33.78 2.08 1.24
CA LEU A 15 35.12 1.80 0.70
C LEU A 15 35.34 0.32 0.37
N LEU A 16 34.41 -0.54 0.78
CA LEU A 16 34.45 -1.97 0.53
C LEU A 16 34.05 -2.26 -0.93
N ASP A 17 34.70 -3.25 -1.53
CA ASP A 17 34.33 -3.72 -2.87
C ASP A 17 32.98 -4.48 -2.81
N LEU A 18 32.35 -4.71 -3.96
CA LEU A 18 31.11 -5.50 -4.02
C LEU A 18 31.34 -6.90 -3.41
N GLU A 19 30.43 -7.34 -2.54
CA GLU A 19 30.55 -8.58 -1.75
C GLU A 19 31.80 -8.65 -0.86
N GLU A 20 32.35 -7.50 -0.45
CA GLU A 20 33.38 -7.43 0.57
C GLU A 20 32.77 -7.17 1.95
N TYR A 21 33.25 -7.90 2.96
CA TYR A 21 32.77 -7.80 4.34
C TYR A 21 33.86 -7.24 5.25
N PHE A 22 33.50 -6.30 6.11
CA PHE A 22 34.39 -5.80 7.17
C PHE A 22 34.25 -6.68 8.42
N PHE A 23 35.30 -7.42 8.76
CA PHE A 23 35.26 -8.42 9.82
C PHE A 23 35.63 -7.87 11.20
N GLU A 24 36.76 -7.18 11.31
CA GLU A 24 37.30 -6.73 12.59
C GLU A 24 38.33 -5.62 12.41
N GLN A 25 38.59 -4.88 13.49
CA GLN A 25 39.60 -3.82 13.52
C GLN A 25 40.50 -3.92 14.73
N HIS A 26 41.73 -3.44 14.57
CA HIS A 26 42.76 -3.40 15.59
C HIS A 26 43.47 -2.05 15.58
N ILE A 27 43.85 -1.54 16.74
CA ILE A 27 44.70 -0.35 16.84
C ILE A 27 46.12 -0.76 16.46
N ALA A 28 46.72 -0.03 15.51
CA ALA A 28 48.01 -0.38 14.94
C ALA A 28 48.85 0.86 14.62
N HIS A 29 50.17 0.70 14.66
CA HIS A 29 51.12 1.69 14.19
C HIS A 29 51.74 1.23 12.87
N GLN A 30 51.53 1.98 11.79
CA GLN A 30 52.27 1.81 10.55
C GLN A 30 53.70 2.34 10.72
N ILE A 31 54.69 1.51 10.43
CA ILE A 31 56.11 1.85 10.58
C ILE A 31 56.71 2.19 9.22
N PHE A 32 57.35 3.35 9.14
CA PHE A 32 58.15 3.80 8.01
C PHE A 32 59.64 3.74 8.40
N GLN A 33 60.47 3.17 7.52
CA GLN A 33 61.93 3.19 7.66
C GLN A 33 62.49 4.29 6.74
N ASP A 34 63.11 5.31 7.33
CA ASP A 34 63.84 6.34 6.59
C ASP A 34 65.26 5.86 6.21
N ALA A 35 65.88 6.50 5.22
CA ALA A 35 67.24 6.19 4.74
C ALA A 35 68.36 6.28 5.80
N GLU A 36 68.07 6.87 6.97
CA GLU A 36 68.97 6.99 8.12
C GLU A 36 68.68 5.97 9.25
N ASN A 37 67.87 4.93 8.99
CA ASN A 37 67.45 3.91 9.99
C ASN A 37 66.61 4.43 11.18
N CYS A 38 66.05 5.64 11.10
CA CYS A 38 65.06 6.12 12.08
C CYS A 38 63.65 5.57 11.76
N GLU A 39 63.03 4.87 12.73
CA GLU A 39 61.65 4.39 12.62
C GLU A 39 60.65 5.53 12.89
N ARG A 40 59.84 5.88 11.90
CA ARG A 40 58.68 6.75 12.09
C ARG A 40 57.42 5.92 12.23
N LYS A 41 56.62 6.18 13.27
CA LYS A 41 55.35 5.48 13.54
C LYS A 41 54.16 6.37 13.23
N CYS A 42 53.19 5.86 12.49
CA CYS A 42 51.89 6.48 12.29
C CYS A 42 50.83 5.64 12.98
N SER A 43 50.19 6.20 14.00
CA SER A 43 49.06 5.55 14.68
C SER A 43 47.81 5.57 13.80
N GLY A 44 47.00 4.53 13.93
CA GLY A 44 45.75 4.39 13.19
C GLY A 44 45.01 3.09 13.52
N SER A 45 43.91 2.88 12.81
CA SER A 45 43.06 1.71 12.87
C SER A 45 43.32 0.80 11.66
N LEU A 46 43.76 -0.43 11.91
CA LEU A 46 43.91 -1.48 10.91
C LEU A 46 42.62 -2.31 10.83
N LYS A 47 41.95 -2.26 9.69
CA LYS A 47 40.68 -2.91 9.40
C LYS A 47 40.88 -4.10 8.47
N ILE A 48 40.39 -5.26 8.91
CA ILE A 48 40.50 -6.52 8.19
C ILE A 48 39.18 -6.76 7.47
N CYS A 49 39.23 -6.76 6.14
CA CYS A 49 38.08 -7.01 5.27
C CYS A 49 38.30 -8.29 4.47
N SER A 50 37.24 -8.82 3.87
CA SER A 50 37.30 -10.12 3.20
C SER A 50 38.19 -10.17 1.96
N LYS A 51 38.36 -9.03 1.27
CA LYS A 51 39.16 -8.91 0.02
C LYS A 51 40.36 -7.96 0.19
N SER A 52 40.32 -7.06 1.16
CA SER A 52 41.33 -6.03 1.38
C SER A 52 41.71 -5.81 2.85
N LEU A 53 42.87 -5.21 3.04
CA LEU A 53 43.36 -4.70 4.32
C LEU A 53 43.37 -3.18 4.24
N ILE A 54 42.65 -2.51 5.15
CA ILE A 54 42.50 -1.06 5.14
C ILE A 54 43.14 -0.47 6.39
N PHE A 55 44.09 0.45 6.24
CA PHE A 55 44.66 1.21 7.34
C PHE A 55 44.16 2.66 7.28
N GLU A 56 43.47 3.07 8.34
CA GLU A 56 43.00 4.44 8.55
C GLU A 56 43.90 5.12 9.58
N PRO A 57 44.73 6.11 9.19
CA PRO A 57 45.52 6.89 10.13
C PRO A 57 44.63 7.69 11.11
N ASP A 58 45.08 7.89 12.35
CA ASP A 58 44.38 8.77 13.31
C ASP A 58 44.42 10.25 12.89
N ASP A 59 45.39 10.58 12.03
CA ASP A 59 45.58 11.91 11.45
C ASP A 59 44.79 12.02 10.14
N ASN A 60 43.71 12.80 10.16
CA ASN A 60 42.80 12.99 9.03
C ASN A 60 43.48 13.61 7.79
N ASP A 61 44.66 14.21 7.93
CA ASP A 61 45.41 14.76 6.80
C ASP A 61 46.17 13.68 6.01
N LYS A 62 46.26 12.45 6.54
CA LYS A 62 46.92 11.32 5.88
C LYS A 62 45.91 10.44 5.15
N PRO A 63 46.24 9.95 3.94
CA PRO A 63 45.31 9.12 3.16
C PRO A 63 45.12 7.75 3.79
N ILE A 64 43.90 7.22 3.67
CA ILE A 64 43.59 5.82 3.96
C ILE A 64 44.35 4.91 2.98
N CYS A 65 44.99 3.87 3.51
CA CYS A 65 45.71 2.88 2.71
C CYS A 65 44.87 1.62 2.55
N LYS A 66 44.38 1.31 1.33
CA LYS A 66 43.70 0.05 0.99
C LYS A 66 44.69 -0.86 0.25
N ILE A 67 44.93 -2.05 0.76
CA ILE A 67 45.81 -3.08 0.18
C ILE A 67 44.94 -4.28 -0.20
N ALA A 68 44.84 -4.62 -1.48
CA ALA A 68 44.13 -5.80 -1.92
C ALA A 68 44.88 -7.07 -1.49
N LEU A 69 44.19 -8.02 -0.85
CA LEU A 69 44.83 -9.25 -0.35
C LEU A 69 45.38 -10.12 -1.49
N ARG A 70 44.76 -10.06 -2.67
CA ARG A 70 45.24 -10.75 -3.88
C ARG A 70 46.62 -10.28 -4.35
N ASP A 71 46.97 -9.02 -4.07
CA ASP A 71 48.25 -8.42 -4.47
C ASP A 71 49.37 -8.65 -3.43
N CYS A 72 49.01 -9.21 -2.26
CA CYS A 72 49.97 -9.57 -1.23
C CYS A 72 50.81 -10.78 -1.67
N SER A 73 52.12 -10.61 -1.66
CA SER A 73 53.09 -11.69 -1.93
C SER A 73 53.46 -12.48 -0.68
N LYS A 74 53.42 -11.83 0.50
CA LYS A 74 53.76 -12.45 1.79
C LYS A 74 53.07 -11.70 2.93
N ILE A 75 52.50 -12.44 3.88
CA ILE A 75 51.94 -11.94 5.13
C ILE A 75 52.54 -12.80 6.25
N GLU A 76 53.31 -12.19 7.16
CA GLU A 76 53.96 -12.93 8.24
C GLU A 76 54.09 -12.13 9.54
N GLU A 77 54.17 -12.84 10.65
CA GLU A 77 54.59 -12.30 11.94
C GLU A 77 56.12 -12.24 11.99
N VAL A 78 56.66 -11.09 12.39
CA VAL A 78 58.09 -10.89 12.63
C VAL A 78 58.32 -10.55 14.09
N GLU A 79 59.14 -11.35 14.77
CA GLU A 79 59.70 -11.04 16.09
C GLU A 79 61.00 -10.25 15.89
N MET A 80 61.06 -9.00 16.36
CA MET A 80 62.32 -8.25 16.44
C MET A 80 62.85 -8.34 17.88
N GLY A 81 64.07 -8.86 18.03
CA GLY A 81 64.79 -8.86 19.30
C GLY A 81 65.50 -7.52 19.48
N GLU A 82 65.25 -6.83 20.60
CA GLU A 82 66.10 -5.74 21.07
C GLU A 82 67.39 -6.36 21.63
N ASP A 83 68.48 -6.32 20.85
CA ASP A 83 69.83 -6.38 21.44
C ASP A 83 70.10 -5.02 22.09
N ASP A 84 69.57 -4.80 23.29
CA ASP A 84 70.26 -4.01 24.31
C ASP A 84 69.80 -4.35 25.74
N LEU A 85 70.79 -4.60 26.60
CA LEU A 85 70.63 -4.96 28.00
C LEU A 85 70.03 -3.79 28.79
N LEU A 86 68.77 -3.90 29.23
CA LEU A 86 68.34 -3.56 30.62
C LEU A 86 66.82 -3.63 30.90
N PHE A 87 65.96 -3.98 29.94
CA PHE A 87 64.53 -4.24 30.22
C PHE A 87 64.13 -5.67 29.87
N LYS A 88 63.73 -6.43 30.90
CA LYS A 88 63.15 -7.77 30.76
C LYS A 88 61.79 -7.70 30.06
N ASN A 89 61.66 -8.47 28.98
CA ASN A 89 60.45 -9.12 28.44
C ASN A 89 59.28 -8.23 28.00
N ILE A 90 59.40 -7.59 26.84
CA ILE A 90 58.26 -7.45 25.92
C ILE A 90 58.75 -7.80 24.52
N LYS A 91 58.47 -9.02 24.06
CA LYS A 91 58.67 -9.38 22.65
C LYS A 91 57.73 -8.51 21.81
N GLN A 92 58.28 -7.61 20.99
CA GLN A 92 57.48 -6.81 20.08
C GLN A 92 57.20 -7.62 18.81
N ARG A 93 55.96 -8.08 18.67
CA ARG A 93 55.45 -8.80 17.49
C ARG A 93 54.89 -7.81 16.48
N ARG A 94 55.37 -7.88 15.23
CA ARG A 94 54.95 -6.99 14.14
C ARG A 94 54.35 -7.81 13.00
N LEU A 95 53.32 -7.28 12.35
CA LEU A 95 52.72 -7.81 11.13
C LEU A 95 53.46 -7.20 9.93
N VAL A 96 54.06 -8.03 9.08
CA VAL A 96 54.69 -7.59 7.83
C VAL A 96 53.83 -8.01 6.65
N VAL A 97 53.45 -7.05 5.82
CA VAL A 97 52.68 -7.25 4.59
C VAL A 97 53.52 -6.80 3.41
N LEU A 98 53.95 -7.74 2.57
CA LEU A 98 54.69 -7.47 1.33
C LEU A 98 53.73 -7.58 0.15
N TYR A 99 53.63 -6.54 -0.68
CA TYR A 99 52.77 -6.53 -1.87
C TYR A 99 53.50 -5.97 -3.09
N ASN A 100 53.01 -6.32 -4.28
CA ASN A 100 53.59 -5.89 -5.55
C ASN A 100 52.82 -4.67 -6.08
N GLN A 101 53.50 -3.55 -6.35
CA GLN A 101 52.87 -2.42 -7.08
C GLN A 101 53.03 -2.61 -8.60
N VAL A 102 51.94 -2.38 -9.34
CA VAL A 102 51.92 -2.49 -10.81
C VAL A 102 52.69 -1.36 -11.52
N ARG A 103 53.04 -0.26 -10.82
CA ARG A 103 53.65 0.95 -11.44
C ARG A 103 55.14 1.15 -11.21
N SER A 104 55.82 0.32 -10.41
CA SER A 104 57.27 0.39 -10.22
C SER A 104 57.83 -1.01 -9.96
N GLN A 105 58.94 -1.36 -10.61
CA GLN A 105 59.64 -2.64 -10.41
C GLN A 105 60.33 -2.68 -9.03
N GLY A 106 59.56 -2.75 -7.95
CA GLY A 106 60.04 -2.90 -6.58
C GLY A 106 58.99 -3.55 -5.68
N LYS A 107 59.44 -4.46 -4.79
CA LYS A 107 58.61 -5.00 -3.70
C LYS A 107 58.51 -3.94 -2.61
N ASN A 108 57.33 -3.39 -2.38
CA ASN A 108 57.09 -2.50 -1.24
C ASN A 108 56.52 -3.32 -0.09
N GLY A 109 57.13 -3.17 1.09
CA GLY A 109 56.66 -3.78 2.33
C GLY A 109 56.08 -2.72 3.26
N VAL A 110 54.95 -3.03 3.89
CA VAL A 110 54.39 -2.20 4.98
C VAL A 110 54.41 -3.03 6.25
N ILE A 111 54.87 -2.41 7.34
CA ILE A 111 54.97 -3.04 8.65
C ILE A 111 53.94 -2.39 9.56
N PHE A 112 53.06 -3.20 10.15
CA PHE A 112 52.09 -2.79 11.14
C PHE A 112 52.47 -3.38 12.51
N GLN A 113 52.58 -2.53 13.51
CA GLN A 113 52.73 -2.94 14.90
C GLN A 113 51.37 -2.84 15.59
N LEU A 114 50.74 -3.97 15.91
CA LEU A 114 49.49 -3.98 16.68
C LEU A 114 49.75 -3.60 18.14
N GLU A 115 48.80 -2.87 18.75
CA GLU A 115 48.88 -2.52 20.17
C GLU A 115 48.73 -3.76 21.07
N ASP A 116 47.80 -4.67 20.74
CA ASP A 116 47.68 -5.98 21.40
C ASP A 116 48.54 -7.03 20.71
N SER A 117 49.80 -7.13 21.15
CA SER A 117 50.78 -8.12 20.65
C SER A 117 50.33 -9.59 20.72
N ARG A 118 49.32 -9.93 21.55
CA ARG A 118 48.84 -11.32 21.68
C ARG A 118 47.96 -11.76 20.50
N ARG A 119 47.35 -10.80 19.79
CA ARG A 119 46.43 -11.06 18.67
C ARG A 119 47.13 -11.13 17.31
N VAL A 120 48.43 -10.86 17.24
CA VAL A 120 49.16 -10.79 15.96
C VAL A 120 49.09 -12.12 15.21
N ASP A 121 49.27 -13.25 15.87
CA ASP A 121 49.17 -14.57 15.23
C ASP A 121 47.75 -14.84 14.71
N ASP A 122 46.72 -14.60 15.53
CA ASP A 122 45.31 -14.74 15.12
C ASP A 122 44.95 -13.88 13.90
N VAL A 123 45.45 -12.64 13.87
CA VAL A 123 45.29 -11.71 12.76
C VAL A 123 46.01 -12.22 11.51
N VAL A 124 47.25 -12.72 11.63
CA VAL A 124 48.00 -13.30 10.51
C VAL A 124 47.28 -14.53 9.96
N GLN A 125 46.80 -15.45 10.80
CA GLN A 125 46.07 -16.63 10.34
C GLN A 125 44.78 -16.25 9.60
N THR A 126 44.04 -15.26 10.13
CA THR A 126 42.86 -14.71 9.46
C THR A 126 43.21 -14.14 8.09
N LEU A 127 44.24 -13.29 8.01
CA LEU A 127 44.68 -12.66 6.76
C LEU A 127 45.15 -13.70 5.74
N LEU A 128 45.86 -14.75 6.17
CA LEU A 128 46.28 -15.85 5.29
C LEU A 128 45.08 -16.64 4.77
N GLN A 129 44.06 -16.87 5.58
CA GLN A 129 42.83 -17.53 5.15
C GLN A 129 42.07 -16.69 4.11
N LEU A 130 41.94 -15.38 4.34
CA LEU A 130 41.28 -14.44 3.43
C LEU A 130 42.09 -14.20 2.14
N GLN A 131 43.42 -14.20 2.23
CA GLN A 131 44.31 -14.14 1.07
C GLN A 131 44.11 -15.39 0.19
N ARG A 132 44.03 -16.59 0.79
CA ARG A 132 43.75 -17.82 0.03
C ARG A 132 42.40 -17.72 -0.71
N ALA A 133 41.37 -17.21 -0.04
CA ALA A 133 40.07 -16.97 -0.67
C ALA A 133 40.19 -15.99 -1.84
N SER A 134 40.85 -14.85 -1.65
CA SER A 134 41.03 -13.80 -2.67
C SER A 134 41.87 -14.24 -3.89
N CYS A 135 42.71 -15.26 -3.74
CA CYS A 135 43.57 -15.78 -4.79
C CYS A 135 42.91 -16.86 -5.68
N LEU A 136 41.68 -17.31 -5.38
CA LEU A 136 40.97 -18.27 -6.23
C LEU A 136 40.66 -17.68 -7.61
N ASP A 137 40.62 -18.52 -8.65
CA ASP A 137 40.43 -18.06 -10.03
C ASP A 137 38.97 -17.74 -10.35
N LYS A 138 38.02 -18.52 -9.82
CA LYS A 138 36.57 -18.36 -10.02
C LYS A 138 35.95 -17.47 -8.96
N LEU A 139 35.10 -16.53 -9.36
CA LEU A 139 34.49 -15.56 -8.46
C LEU A 139 33.52 -16.23 -7.49
N GLY A 140 32.72 -17.18 -7.95
CA GLY A 140 31.79 -17.91 -7.11
C GLY A 140 32.47 -18.76 -6.03
N ASP A 141 33.65 -19.33 -6.32
CA ASP A 141 34.46 -20.03 -5.30
C ASP A 141 35.01 -19.05 -4.25
N GLN A 142 35.44 -17.84 -4.67
CA GLN A 142 35.84 -16.77 -3.75
C GLN A 142 34.69 -16.39 -2.82
N THR A 143 33.51 -16.10 -3.38
CA THR A 143 32.33 -15.70 -2.61
C THR A 143 31.90 -16.83 -1.66
N ALA A 144 31.85 -18.08 -2.11
CA ALA A 144 31.50 -19.22 -1.26
C ALA A 144 32.47 -19.40 -0.07
N MET A 145 33.78 -19.27 -0.31
CA MET A 145 34.79 -19.36 0.76
C MET A 145 34.66 -18.21 1.75
N ILE A 146 34.44 -16.98 1.28
CA ILE A 146 34.23 -15.80 2.13
C ILE A 146 32.95 -15.96 2.97
N THR A 147 31.85 -16.40 2.36
CA THR A 147 30.59 -16.66 3.06
C THR A 147 30.76 -17.73 4.14
N ALA A 148 31.50 -18.81 3.87
CA ALA A 148 31.79 -19.84 4.86
C ALA A 148 32.62 -19.31 6.05
N ILE A 149 33.59 -18.43 5.79
CA ILE A 149 34.37 -17.75 6.84
C ILE A 149 33.47 -16.85 7.69
N LEU A 150 32.60 -16.07 7.04
CA LEU A 150 31.63 -15.20 7.72
C LEU A 150 30.67 -16.01 8.60
N GLN A 151 30.07 -17.08 8.06
CA GLN A 151 29.17 -17.96 8.81
C GLN A 151 29.87 -18.63 9.99
N SER A 152 31.11 -19.09 9.80
CA SER A 152 31.91 -19.65 10.91
C SER A 152 32.19 -18.62 12.00
N ARG A 153 32.37 -17.34 11.66
CA ARG A 153 32.55 -16.26 12.63
C ARG A 153 31.26 -15.93 13.37
N LEU A 154 30.15 -15.78 12.65
CA LEU A 154 28.82 -15.58 13.24
C LEU A 154 28.44 -16.70 14.21
N ALA A 155 28.72 -17.96 13.85
CA ALA A 155 28.41 -19.11 14.71
C ALA A 155 29.28 -19.19 15.98
N ARG A 156 30.43 -18.50 16.02
CA ARG A 156 31.34 -18.48 17.19
C ARG A 156 31.08 -17.31 18.12
N THR A 157 30.28 -16.34 17.70
CA THR A 157 29.92 -15.16 18.47
C THR A 157 28.43 -15.20 18.82
N SER A 158 28.06 -14.45 19.85
CA SER A 158 26.67 -14.23 20.25
C SER A 158 26.53 -12.76 20.63
N PHE A 159 25.29 -12.29 20.72
CA PHE A 159 25.00 -10.96 21.23
C PHE A 159 25.59 -10.78 22.63
N ASP A 160 26.26 -9.65 22.86
CA ASP A 160 26.81 -9.32 24.18
C ASP A 160 25.71 -8.79 25.09
N LYS A 161 25.19 -9.67 25.95
CA LYS A 161 24.13 -9.39 26.94
C LYS A 161 24.48 -8.26 27.92
N LYS A 162 25.75 -7.84 28.03
CA LYS A 162 26.14 -6.64 28.81
C LYS A 162 25.66 -5.34 28.17
N SER A 163 25.27 -5.39 26.89
CA SER A 163 24.79 -4.23 26.14
C SER A 163 23.31 -3.90 26.39
N PHE A 164 22.60 -4.72 27.18
CA PHE A 164 21.22 -4.44 27.58
C PHE A 164 21.14 -3.14 28.38
N GLN A 165 20.09 -2.37 28.11
CA GLN A 165 19.91 -1.06 28.74
C GLN A 165 19.37 -1.18 30.17
N ASN A 166 18.65 -2.25 30.49
CA ASN A 166 18.12 -2.52 31.81
C ASN A 166 18.43 -3.93 32.30
N ILE A 167 18.63 -4.05 33.61
CA ILE A 167 18.94 -5.31 34.30
C ILE A 167 17.73 -6.27 34.30
N SER A 168 16.51 -5.74 34.15
CA SER A 168 15.27 -6.52 34.11
C SER A 168 14.89 -7.02 32.72
N GLU A 169 15.73 -6.77 31.71
CA GLU A 169 15.49 -7.29 30.36
C GLU A 169 15.76 -8.78 30.29
N ILE A 170 14.83 -9.48 29.65
CA ILE A 170 14.95 -10.91 29.36
C ILE A 170 15.08 -11.04 27.85
N SER A 171 16.12 -11.74 27.41
CA SER A 171 16.33 -12.06 26.01
C SER A 171 15.40 -13.20 25.62
N ASP A 172 14.57 -12.96 24.62
CA ASP A 172 13.55 -13.91 24.18
C ASP A 172 14.00 -14.65 22.92
N MET A 173 14.66 -13.93 22.00
CA MET A 173 15.18 -14.50 20.77
C MET A 173 16.47 -13.81 20.33
N GLU A 174 17.40 -14.59 19.79
CA GLU A 174 18.67 -14.16 19.22
C GLU A 174 18.93 -14.91 17.91
N CYS A 175 19.35 -14.19 16.86
CA CYS A 175 19.72 -14.79 15.58
C CYS A 175 20.73 -13.92 14.82
N ALA A 176 21.41 -14.53 13.84
CA ALA A 176 22.33 -13.82 12.97
C ALA A 176 21.56 -13.10 11.83
N ALA A 177 21.93 -11.85 11.55
CA ALA A 177 21.35 -11.07 10.48
C ALA A 177 22.34 -10.03 9.96
N GLU A 178 22.01 -9.39 8.84
CA GLU A 178 22.77 -8.29 8.26
C GLU A 178 21.92 -7.02 8.32
N MET A 179 22.50 -5.93 8.83
CA MET A 179 21.89 -4.61 8.73
C MET A 179 22.08 -4.09 7.31
N VAL A 180 20.99 -3.75 6.65
CA VAL A 180 20.97 -3.23 5.28
C VAL A 180 21.03 -1.71 5.32
N THR A 181 21.95 -1.16 4.55
CA THR A 181 22.09 0.28 4.28
C THR A 181 22.27 0.48 2.77
N PRO A 182 22.06 1.68 2.23
CA PRO A 182 22.24 1.91 0.79
C PRO A 182 23.61 1.42 0.31
N LEU A 183 23.60 0.52 -0.70
CA LEU A 183 24.75 -0.17 -1.31
C LEU A 183 25.52 -1.17 -0.42
N VAL A 184 25.30 -1.23 0.90
CA VAL A 184 26.12 -2.07 1.79
C VAL A 184 25.30 -2.80 2.85
N THR A 185 25.68 -4.05 3.10
CA THR A 185 25.15 -4.87 4.19
C THR A 185 26.22 -5.11 5.25
N ASN A 186 25.86 -5.00 6.52
CA ASN A 186 26.78 -5.21 7.64
C ASN A 186 26.34 -6.38 8.53
N PRO A 187 27.10 -7.50 8.58
CA PRO A 187 26.74 -8.67 9.37
C PRO A 187 26.81 -8.45 10.89
N GLY A 188 25.93 -9.12 11.62
CA GLY A 188 25.85 -9.03 13.07
C GLY A 188 24.83 -9.97 13.70
N HIS A 189 24.48 -9.66 14.94
CA HIS A 189 23.49 -10.40 15.73
C HIS A 189 22.32 -9.50 16.09
N VAL A 190 21.10 -10.02 15.90
CA VAL A 190 19.86 -9.42 16.36
C VAL A 190 19.47 -10.10 17.65
N CYS A 191 19.09 -9.30 18.66
CA CYS A 191 18.52 -9.80 19.90
C CYS A 191 17.27 -8.99 20.23
N ILE A 192 16.16 -9.67 20.49
CA ILE A 192 14.95 -9.04 20.98
C ILE A 192 14.71 -9.39 22.44
N THR A 193 14.34 -8.38 23.21
CA THR A 193 13.95 -8.50 24.62
C THR A 193 12.51 -8.08 24.80
N ASN A 194 12.00 -8.22 26.01
CA ASN A 194 10.70 -7.67 26.42
C ASN A 194 10.56 -6.13 26.33
N LYS A 195 11.61 -5.39 25.94
CA LYS A 195 11.62 -3.92 25.85
C LYS A 195 12.28 -3.35 24.61
N PHE A 196 13.31 -3.99 24.08
CA PHE A 196 14.11 -3.45 23.00
C PHE A 196 14.38 -4.47 21.90
N LEU A 197 14.45 -3.98 20.67
CA LEU A 197 15.08 -4.65 19.55
C LEU A 197 16.53 -4.17 19.44
N TYR A 198 17.49 -5.08 19.54
CA TYR A 198 18.92 -4.79 19.42
C TYR A 198 19.50 -5.36 18.12
N PHE A 199 20.46 -4.64 17.55
CA PHE A 199 21.37 -5.13 16.53
C PHE A 199 22.82 -4.82 16.92
N GLN A 200 23.66 -5.84 16.95
CA GLN A 200 25.09 -5.74 17.24
C GLN A 200 25.90 -6.14 16.00
N PRO A 201 26.56 -5.20 15.31
CA PRO A 201 27.48 -5.53 14.23
C PRO A 201 28.66 -6.38 14.70
N LEU A 202 29.12 -7.32 13.87
CA LEU A 202 30.29 -8.16 14.16
C LEU A 202 31.58 -7.35 14.36
N ASN A 203 31.71 -6.27 13.60
CA ASN A 203 32.88 -5.39 13.55
C ASN A 203 32.77 -4.18 14.50
N GLY A 204 31.63 -3.99 15.17
CA GLY A 204 31.38 -2.84 16.05
C GLY A 204 31.21 -1.48 15.34
N TYR A 205 31.01 -1.46 14.02
CA TYR A 205 30.82 -0.26 13.20
C TYR A 205 29.39 -0.20 12.61
N PRO A 206 28.76 0.98 12.42
CA PRO A 206 29.20 2.32 12.81
C PRO A 206 29.01 2.60 14.31
N LYS A 207 28.16 1.83 14.99
CA LYS A 207 27.96 1.85 16.44
C LYS A 207 28.12 0.44 16.98
N HIS A 208 28.64 0.31 18.21
CA HIS A 208 28.84 -0.99 18.85
C HIS A 208 27.53 -1.80 18.98
N VAL A 209 26.42 -1.13 19.33
CA VAL A 209 25.08 -1.71 19.34
C VAL A 209 24.07 -0.63 18.93
N VAL A 210 23.14 -1.00 18.06
CA VAL A 210 21.93 -0.24 17.71
C VAL A 210 20.77 -0.82 18.50
N HIS A 211 19.90 0.03 19.05
CA HIS A 211 18.72 -0.42 19.77
C HIS A 211 17.51 0.46 19.47
N ILE A 212 16.34 -0.16 19.42
CA ILE A 212 15.05 0.46 19.21
C ILE A 212 14.13 0.02 20.34
N ASN A 213 13.44 0.97 20.97
CA ASN A 213 12.46 0.66 22.00
C ASN A 213 11.20 0.08 21.34
N LEU A 214 10.72 -1.06 21.82
CA LEU A 214 9.55 -1.72 21.24
C LEU A 214 8.29 -0.86 21.33
N SER A 215 8.16 0.01 22.34
CA SER A 215 7.01 0.92 22.46
C SER A 215 6.96 2.00 21.37
N ASP A 216 8.10 2.27 20.75
CA ASP A 216 8.23 3.35 19.76
C ASP A 216 7.92 2.83 18.35
N ILE A 217 7.92 1.51 18.14
CA ILE A 217 7.63 0.89 16.85
C ILE A 217 6.16 1.12 16.47
N ARG A 218 5.95 1.63 15.26
CA ARG A 218 4.62 1.93 14.68
C ARG A 218 4.29 1.04 13.50
N ARG A 219 5.28 0.73 12.66
CA ARG A 219 5.10 -0.10 11.46
C ARG A 219 6.23 -1.09 11.33
N ILE A 220 5.89 -2.31 10.94
CA ILE A 220 6.84 -3.36 10.59
C ILE A 220 6.43 -3.95 9.25
N TYR A 221 7.37 -4.06 8.32
CA TYR A 221 7.12 -4.61 6.99
C TYR A 221 8.05 -5.77 6.72
N LYS A 222 7.46 -6.89 6.30
CA LYS A 222 8.22 -7.97 5.68
C LYS A 222 8.66 -7.49 4.30
N ARG A 223 9.94 -7.63 3.97
CA ARG A 223 10.53 -7.17 2.72
C ARG A 223 11.15 -8.32 1.94
N ARG A 224 11.27 -8.11 0.64
CA ARG A 224 12.20 -8.88 -0.19
C ARG A 224 13.54 -8.16 -0.26
N HIS A 225 14.61 -8.92 -0.23
CA HIS A 225 15.95 -8.41 -0.52
C HIS A 225 16.61 -9.34 -1.53
N MET A 226 17.12 -8.78 -2.63
CA MET A 226 17.57 -9.56 -3.80
C MET A 226 16.54 -10.62 -4.27
N LEU A 227 15.27 -10.20 -4.38
CA LEU A 227 14.12 -11.06 -4.75
C LEU A 227 13.79 -12.21 -3.79
N MET A 228 14.42 -12.29 -2.61
CA MET A 228 14.15 -13.32 -1.59
C MET A 228 13.39 -12.73 -0.38
N PRO A 229 12.40 -13.44 0.21
CA PRO A 229 11.57 -12.94 1.31
C PRO A 229 12.29 -13.03 2.68
N VAL A 230 13.43 -12.36 2.79
CA VAL A 230 14.34 -12.43 3.94
C VAL A 230 14.55 -11.08 4.63
N GLY A 231 13.82 -10.04 4.24
CA GLY A 231 13.95 -8.71 4.81
C GLY A 231 12.90 -8.42 5.88
N LEU A 232 13.28 -7.64 6.89
CA LEU A 232 12.37 -7.03 7.87
C LEU A 232 12.75 -5.58 8.08
N GLU A 233 11.79 -4.69 7.92
CA GLU A 233 11.97 -3.26 8.06
C GLU A 233 11.08 -2.70 9.16
N VAL A 234 11.65 -1.87 10.04
CA VAL A 234 11.00 -1.38 11.26
C VAL A 234 11.00 0.15 11.27
N PHE A 235 9.83 0.74 11.56
CA PHE A 235 9.62 2.18 11.60
C PHE A 235 9.03 2.59 12.95
N CYS A 236 9.63 3.61 13.56
CA CYS A 236 9.19 4.23 14.80
C CYS A 236 8.28 5.45 14.56
N THR A 237 8.20 5.93 13.31
CA THR A 237 7.38 7.06 12.90
C THR A 237 6.35 6.65 11.84
N GLU A 238 5.19 7.31 11.84
CA GLU A 238 4.07 6.94 10.95
C GLU A 238 4.32 7.31 9.49
N ASN A 239 4.90 8.49 9.24
CA ASN A 239 4.95 9.10 7.89
C ASN A 239 6.36 9.21 7.29
N ASP A 240 7.40 8.72 7.96
CA ASP A 240 8.74 8.78 7.39
C ASP A 240 8.93 7.76 6.27
N LEU A 241 9.66 8.22 5.24
CA LEU A 241 10.04 7.47 4.06
C LEU A 241 11.10 6.40 4.37
N CYS A 242 12.00 6.70 5.32
CA CYS A 242 13.10 5.83 5.73
C CYS A 242 12.78 5.11 7.03
N SER A 243 13.20 3.85 7.12
CA SER A 243 13.09 3.06 8.33
C SER A 243 14.21 3.37 9.32
N ASP A 244 13.94 3.09 10.59
CA ASP A 244 14.91 3.18 11.67
C ASP A 244 15.91 2.02 11.63
N ILE A 245 15.48 0.85 11.16
CA ILE A 245 16.35 -0.29 10.88
C ILE A 245 15.78 -1.18 9.77
N TYR A 246 16.66 -1.65 8.88
CA TYR A 246 16.38 -2.69 7.90
C TYR A 246 17.32 -3.88 8.14
N LEU A 247 16.76 -5.06 8.42
CA LEU A 247 17.46 -6.30 8.67
C LEU A 247 17.21 -7.30 7.54
N LYS A 248 18.28 -7.95 7.08
CA LYS A 248 18.27 -9.08 6.15
C LYS A 248 18.69 -10.33 6.92
N PHE A 249 17.86 -11.37 6.87
CA PHE A 249 18.09 -12.64 7.53
C PHE A 249 18.68 -13.66 6.55
N TYR A 250 19.35 -14.68 7.09
CA TYR A 250 19.82 -15.80 6.27
C TYR A 250 18.66 -16.77 5.93
N ASN A 251 17.68 -16.87 6.82
CA ASN A 251 16.54 -17.78 6.71
C ASN A 251 15.21 -17.02 6.87
N PRO A 252 14.17 -17.31 6.06
CA PRO A 252 12.85 -16.68 6.21
C PRO A 252 12.19 -16.95 7.57
N THR A 253 12.50 -18.08 8.21
CA THR A 253 11.98 -18.50 9.52
C THR A 253 12.35 -17.52 10.61
N ASP A 254 13.64 -17.17 10.71
CA ASP A 254 14.14 -16.25 11.75
C ASP A 254 13.52 -14.86 11.57
N ARG A 255 13.33 -14.44 10.32
CA ARG A 255 12.63 -13.20 9.98
C ARG A 255 11.17 -13.22 10.44
N ASP A 256 10.46 -14.31 10.20
CA ASP A 256 9.06 -14.45 10.57
C ASP A 256 8.88 -14.55 12.11
N ASP A 257 9.74 -15.31 12.80
CA ASP A 257 9.73 -15.41 14.27
C ASP A 257 9.93 -14.04 14.92
N LEU A 258 10.91 -13.25 14.44
CA LEU A 258 11.14 -11.89 14.94
C LEU A 258 9.96 -10.97 14.65
N TYR A 259 9.38 -11.05 13.45
CA TYR A 259 8.20 -10.27 13.08
C TYR A 259 7.03 -10.56 14.02
N TYR A 260 6.72 -11.84 14.26
CA TYR A 260 5.62 -12.22 15.14
C TYR A 260 5.86 -11.81 16.59
N TYR A 261 7.11 -11.84 17.05
CA TYR A 261 7.46 -11.37 18.38
C TYR A 261 7.19 -9.87 18.54
N ILE A 262 7.65 -9.04 17.59
CA ILE A 262 7.41 -7.60 17.61
C ILE A 262 5.89 -7.32 17.49
N ALA A 263 5.19 -8.00 16.59
CA ALA A 263 3.76 -7.83 16.37
C ALA A 263 2.93 -8.18 17.63
N ALA A 264 3.30 -9.25 18.35
CA ALA A 264 2.60 -9.67 19.56
C ALA A 264 2.80 -8.73 20.76
N TYR A 265 3.95 -8.05 20.84
CA TYR A 265 4.27 -7.10 21.92
C TYR A 265 3.65 -5.70 21.72
N LEU A 266 3.22 -5.39 20.50
CA LEU A 266 2.59 -4.13 20.16
C LEU A 266 1.09 -4.19 20.49
N GLU A 267 0.71 -3.82 21.72
CA GLU A 267 -0.70 -3.67 22.15
C GLU A 267 -1.52 -2.74 21.23
N ASN A 268 -0.85 -1.83 20.52
CA ASN A 268 -1.42 -0.88 19.55
C ASN A 268 -0.95 -1.14 18.11
N HIS A 269 -0.53 -2.36 17.75
CA HIS A 269 -0.12 -2.68 16.37
C HIS A 269 -1.27 -2.32 15.42
N VAL A 270 -1.05 -1.34 14.55
CA VAL A 270 -1.98 -1.09 13.44
C VAL A 270 -1.92 -2.34 12.57
N THR A 271 -2.97 -3.16 12.61
CA THR A 271 -3.15 -4.30 11.70
C THR A 271 -2.74 -3.87 10.31
N GLU A 272 -1.82 -4.62 9.70
CA GLU A 272 -1.26 -4.34 8.39
C GLU A 272 -2.43 -4.07 7.43
N GLN A 273 -2.61 -2.80 7.05
CA GLN A 273 -3.71 -2.43 6.17
C GLN A 273 -3.41 -2.98 4.80
N THR A 274 -4.40 -3.70 4.24
CA THR A 274 -4.28 -4.26 2.90
C THR A 274 -4.23 -3.13 1.86
N ALA A 275 -3.69 -3.44 0.68
CA ALA A 275 -3.69 -2.50 -0.45
C ALA A 275 -5.12 -1.98 -0.74
N ASP A 276 -6.09 -2.86 -0.59
CA ASP A 276 -7.53 -2.63 -0.69
C ASP A 276 -8.07 -1.60 0.33
N SER A 277 -7.61 -1.64 1.58
CA SER A 277 -7.98 -0.68 2.62
C SER A 277 -7.49 0.73 2.28
N TYR A 278 -6.21 0.86 1.90
CA TYR A 278 -5.66 2.15 1.49
C TYR A 278 -6.30 2.66 0.19
N MET A 279 -6.62 1.76 -0.74
CA MET A 279 -7.35 2.08 -1.95
C MET A 279 -8.69 2.73 -1.63
N LEU A 280 -9.47 2.14 -0.72
CA LEU A 280 -10.76 2.70 -0.30
C LEU A 280 -10.61 4.08 0.36
N GLN A 281 -9.64 4.23 1.28
CA GLN A 281 -9.36 5.52 1.93
C GLN A 281 -8.95 6.60 0.91
N TRP A 282 -8.13 6.24 -0.08
CA TRP A 282 -7.72 7.15 -1.15
C TRP A 282 -8.89 7.52 -2.05
N GLN A 283 -9.69 6.53 -2.44
CA GLN A 283 -10.90 6.75 -3.23
C GLN A 283 -11.82 7.75 -2.53
N MET A 284 -12.12 7.56 -1.25
CA MET A 284 -12.97 8.44 -0.45
C MET A 284 -12.33 9.80 -0.12
N GLY A 285 -11.08 10.04 -0.50
CA GLY A 285 -10.38 11.31 -0.27
C GLY A 285 -9.83 11.49 1.15
N HIS A 286 -9.79 10.43 1.97
CA HIS A 286 -9.22 10.48 3.33
C HIS A 286 -7.69 10.59 3.35
N ILE A 287 -7.04 10.05 2.32
CA ILE A 287 -5.59 10.19 2.12
C ILE A 287 -5.29 10.84 0.77
N SER A 288 -4.18 11.58 0.72
CA SER A 288 -3.73 12.30 -0.48
C SER A 288 -3.14 11.36 -1.53
N ASN A 289 -2.95 11.85 -2.77
CA ASN A 289 -2.28 11.08 -3.83
C ASN A 289 -0.85 10.71 -3.41
N TYR A 290 -0.11 11.65 -2.81
CA TYR A 290 1.23 11.41 -2.28
C TYR A 290 1.26 10.30 -1.22
N GLN A 291 0.37 10.36 -0.22
CA GLN A 291 0.30 9.36 0.84
C GLN A 291 -0.06 7.99 0.26
N TYR A 292 -1.02 7.93 -0.66
CA TYR A 292 -1.43 6.68 -1.28
C TYR A 292 -0.29 6.03 -2.07
N LEU A 293 0.43 6.80 -2.90
CA LEU A 293 1.62 6.32 -3.61
C LEU A 293 2.71 5.83 -2.65
N LEU A 294 2.90 6.48 -1.51
CA LEU A 294 3.85 6.04 -0.50
C LEU A 294 3.43 4.70 0.13
N HIS A 295 2.15 4.52 0.45
CA HIS A 295 1.63 3.25 0.96
C HIS A 295 1.75 2.12 -0.07
N LEU A 296 1.44 2.38 -1.35
CA LEU A 296 1.62 1.39 -2.41
C LEU A 296 3.09 1.00 -2.60
N ASN A 297 4.01 1.96 -2.58
CA ASN A 297 5.44 1.67 -2.64
C ASN A 297 5.86 0.78 -1.47
N ASN A 298 5.43 1.10 -0.24
CA ASN A 298 5.67 0.25 0.92
C ASN A 298 5.10 -1.16 0.71
N LEU A 299 3.82 -1.32 0.38
CA LEU A 299 3.23 -2.65 0.18
C LEU A 299 3.89 -3.45 -0.96
N ALA A 300 4.53 -2.76 -1.91
CA ALA A 300 5.23 -3.36 -3.03
C ALA A 300 6.73 -3.67 -2.77
N ASP A 301 7.13 -3.70 -1.50
CA ASP A 301 8.48 -3.95 -0.98
C ASP A 301 9.53 -2.86 -1.30
N ARG A 302 9.10 -1.65 -1.65
CA ARG A 302 10.05 -0.55 -1.89
C ARG A 302 10.59 0.01 -0.58
N SER A 303 11.89 0.33 -0.55
CA SER A 303 12.56 0.91 0.62
C SER A 303 13.66 1.89 0.21
N CYS A 304 13.85 2.94 1.00
CA CYS A 304 14.94 3.90 0.80
C CYS A 304 16.31 3.33 1.17
N ASN A 305 16.34 2.27 1.99
CA ASN A 305 17.58 1.61 2.40
C ASN A 305 18.10 0.61 1.35
N ASP A 306 17.31 0.30 0.32
CA ASP A 306 17.71 -0.54 -0.81
C ASP A 306 17.50 0.23 -2.12
N LEU A 307 18.58 0.80 -2.67
CA LEU A 307 18.53 1.62 -3.88
C LEU A 307 18.05 0.84 -5.12
N SER A 308 18.17 -0.49 -5.14
CA SER A 308 17.66 -1.31 -6.24
C SER A 308 16.13 -1.47 -6.20
N GLN A 309 15.54 -1.17 -5.05
CA GLN A 309 14.11 -1.17 -4.78
C GLN A 309 13.64 0.19 -4.23
N TYR A 310 14.23 1.29 -4.70
CA TYR A 310 13.84 2.63 -4.23
C TYR A 310 12.38 2.95 -4.59
N PRO A 311 11.64 3.68 -3.74
CA PRO A 311 10.28 4.13 -4.06
C PRO A 311 10.20 4.90 -5.38
N VAL A 312 9.12 4.67 -6.13
CA VAL A 312 8.92 5.21 -7.47
C VAL A 312 7.66 6.07 -7.51
N PHE A 313 7.78 7.27 -8.08
CA PHE A 313 6.71 8.23 -8.30
C PHE A 313 6.64 8.61 -9.79
N PRO A 314 5.44 8.93 -10.33
CA PRO A 314 5.31 9.32 -11.73
C PRO A 314 5.92 10.69 -11.99
N TRP A 315 6.42 10.92 -13.20
CA TRP A 315 6.41 12.28 -13.76
C TRP A 315 4.97 12.77 -13.92
N ILE A 316 4.63 13.90 -13.30
CA ILE A 316 3.29 14.53 -13.41
C ILE A 316 3.28 15.66 -14.45
N ILE A 317 4.22 16.59 -14.36
CA ILE A 317 4.30 17.76 -15.24
C ILE A 317 5.06 17.37 -16.53
N ALA A 318 4.57 17.84 -17.67
CA ALA A 318 5.22 17.70 -18.98
C ALA A 318 5.78 19.04 -19.50
N ASP A 319 5.34 20.18 -18.97
CA ASP A 319 5.82 21.51 -19.35
C ASP A 319 6.92 22.04 -18.42
N TYR A 320 8.15 22.03 -18.93
CA TYR A 320 9.33 22.59 -18.27
C TYR A 320 9.95 23.77 -19.04
N THR A 321 9.19 24.37 -19.96
CA THR A 321 9.69 25.40 -20.88
C THR A 321 8.94 26.73 -20.78
N SER A 322 7.66 26.71 -20.39
CA SER A 322 6.86 27.93 -20.25
C SER A 322 7.33 28.80 -19.08
N SER A 323 7.05 30.10 -19.16
CA SER A 323 7.33 31.08 -18.10
C SER A 323 6.34 31.02 -16.93
N GLN A 324 5.14 30.44 -17.15
CA GLN A 324 4.15 30.20 -16.10
C GLN A 324 3.55 28.80 -16.29
N LEU A 325 3.31 28.12 -15.17
CA LEU A 325 2.72 26.78 -15.15
C LEU A 325 1.21 26.87 -14.90
N ASP A 326 0.42 26.52 -15.91
CA ASP A 326 -1.04 26.46 -15.82
C ASP A 326 -1.52 25.04 -15.52
N LEU A 327 -1.91 24.80 -14.26
CA LEU A 327 -2.44 23.51 -13.79
C LEU A 327 -3.91 23.29 -14.18
N THR A 328 -4.55 24.23 -14.86
CA THR A 328 -5.90 24.03 -15.43
C THR A 328 -5.85 23.46 -16.84
N ASN A 329 -4.71 23.58 -17.53
CA ASN A 329 -4.51 23.05 -18.87
C ASN A 329 -4.12 21.56 -18.83
N PRO A 330 -4.91 20.64 -19.43
CA PRO A 330 -4.55 19.23 -19.53
C PRO A 330 -3.20 18.96 -20.23
N GLU A 331 -2.76 19.82 -21.15
CA GLU A 331 -1.48 19.65 -21.88
C GLU A 331 -0.25 19.87 -20.99
N THR A 332 -0.41 20.51 -19.84
CA THR A 332 0.65 20.67 -18.83
C THR A 332 1.03 19.33 -18.21
N TYR A 333 0.13 18.35 -18.24
CA TYR A 333 0.30 17.07 -17.59
C TYR A 333 0.79 15.99 -18.53
N ARG A 334 1.58 15.07 -17.98
CA ARG A 334 1.91 13.81 -18.64
C ARG A 334 0.64 12.94 -18.78
N ASP A 335 0.54 12.22 -19.89
CA ASP A 335 -0.36 11.07 -20.01
C ASP A 335 0.06 9.93 -19.05
N LEU A 336 -0.70 9.78 -17.96
CA LEU A 336 -0.48 8.78 -16.91
C LEU A 336 -0.85 7.35 -17.33
N SER A 337 -1.57 7.18 -18.46
CA SER A 337 -1.93 5.86 -18.98
C SER A 337 -0.80 5.14 -19.72
N LYS A 338 0.31 5.84 -19.96
CA LYS A 338 1.45 5.34 -20.74
C LYS A 338 2.73 5.33 -19.90
N PRO A 339 3.60 4.32 -20.06
CA PRO A 339 4.96 4.37 -19.52
C PRO A 339 5.81 5.43 -20.26
N ILE A 340 6.92 5.88 -19.65
CA ILE A 340 7.84 6.89 -20.22
C ILE A 340 8.19 6.56 -21.68
N GLY A 341 8.53 5.30 -21.93
CA GLY A 341 8.96 4.82 -23.23
C GLY A 341 7.89 4.94 -24.33
N ALA A 342 6.62 5.04 -23.97
CA ALA A 342 5.49 5.14 -24.89
C ALA A 342 4.97 6.58 -25.12
N LEU A 343 5.53 7.58 -24.41
CA LEU A 343 5.12 8.98 -24.57
C LEU A 343 5.56 9.56 -25.92
N ASN A 344 6.76 9.21 -26.39
CA ASN A 344 7.26 9.60 -27.71
C ASN A 344 6.97 8.50 -28.75
N LYS A 345 6.09 8.80 -29.70
CA LYS A 345 5.62 7.86 -30.74
C LYS A 345 6.74 7.34 -31.63
N GLU A 346 7.62 8.23 -32.13
CA GLU A 346 8.70 7.85 -33.04
C GLU A 346 9.71 6.92 -32.35
N ARG A 347 10.02 7.20 -31.08
CA ARG A 347 10.89 6.33 -30.28
C ARG A 347 10.22 4.98 -30.04
N LEU A 348 8.94 4.96 -29.68
CA LEU A 348 8.19 3.74 -29.42
C LEU A 348 8.17 2.81 -30.66
N GLU A 349 7.97 3.35 -31.85
CA GLU A 349 8.00 2.56 -33.10
C GLU A 349 9.33 1.81 -33.28
N ARG A 350 10.46 2.48 -32.99
CA ARG A 350 11.79 1.86 -33.06
C ARG A 350 11.97 0.76 -32.01
N LEU A 351 11.49 0.98 -30.79
CA LEU A 351 11.54 -0.01 -29.71
C LEU A 351 10.68 -1.23 -30.03
N LEU A 352 9.47 -1.01 -30.56
CA LEU A 352 8.58 -2.08 -30.99
C LEU A 352 9.18 -2.87 -32.15
N LYS A 353 9.82 -2.23 -33.13
CA LYS A 353 10.51 -2.95 -34.20
C LYS A 353 11.55 -3.94 -33.63
N ARG A 354 12.38 -3.49 -32.69
CA ARG A 354 13.35 -4.35 -31.98
C ARG A 354 12.65 -5.48 -31.22
N TYR A 355 11.55 -5.17 -30.52
CA TYR A 355 10.77 -6.16 -29.76
C TYR A 355 10.24 -7.29 -30.65
N HIS A 356 9.73 -6.97 -31.84
CA HIS A 356 9.20 -7.99 -32.77
C HIS A 356 10.30 -8.87 -33.35
N GLU A 357 11.49 -8.31 -33.63
CA GLU A 357 12.65 -9.01 -34.19
C GLU A 357 13.42 -9.86 -33.15
N MET A 358 13.19 -9.62 -31.85
CA MET A 358 13.88 -10.31 -30.74
C MET A 358 13.35 -11.74 -30.54
N PRO A 359 14.23 -12.72 -30.24
CA PRO A 359 13.80 -14.05 -29.78
C PRO A 359 13.22 -13.99 -28.36
N ASP A 360 12.41 -14.98 -27.99
CA ASP A 360 11.90 -15.06 -26.61
C ASP A 360 13.03 -15.38 -25.62
N PRO A 361 12.99 -14.83 -24.38
CA PRO A 361 11.95 -13.93 -23.84
C PRO A 361 12.10 -12.47 -24.32
N LYS A 362 11.02 -11.89 -24.83
CA LYS A 362 11.01 -10.55 -25.41
C LYS A 362 10.77 -9.45 -24.38
N PHE A 363 11.39 -8.29 -24.60
CA PHE A 363 11.17 -7.09 -23.79
C PHE A 363 11.24 -5.81 -24.63
N ILE A 364 10.47 -4.80 -24.24
CA ILE A 364 10.45 -3.48 -24.89
C ILE A 364 11.55 -2.60 -24.31
N TYR A 365 11.79 -2.67 -22.99
CA TYR A 365 12.75 -1.82 -22.29
C TYR A 365 13.88 -2.66 -21.67
N GLY A 366 15.12 -2.39 -22.10
CA GLY A 366 16.31 -3.03 -21.53
C GLY A 366 16.87 -2.31 -20.29
N SER A 367 16.34 -1.13 -19.99
CA SER A 367 16.67 -0.35 -18.80
C SER A 367 15.38 -0.14 -18.00
N HIS A 368 15.47 -0.30 -16.69
CA HIS A 368 14.32 -0.15 -15.80
C HIS A 368 14.08 1.31 -15.43
N TYR A 369 12.84 1.71 -15.12
CA TYR A 369 12.50 3.09 -14.76
C TYR A 369 13.00 3.52 -13.38
N SER A 370 13.43 2.58 -12.55
CA SER A 370 14.04 2.81 -11.24
C SER A 370 15.25 1.89 -11.10
N SER A 371 16.43 2.47 -10.92
CA SER A 371 17.69 1.77 -10.73
C SER A 371 18.57 2.57 -9.77
N PRO A 372 19.55 1.95 -9.08
CA PRO A 372 20.44 2.68 -8.18
C PRO A 372 21.13 3.86 -8.86
N GLY A 373 21.56 3.68 -10.12
CA GLY A 373 22.18 4.75 -10.90
C GLY A 373 21.24 5.94 -11.14
N TYR A 374 19.95 5.70 -11.37
CA TYR A 374 18.96 6.76 -11.56
C TYR A 374 18.60 7.48 -10.26
N VAL A 375 18.47 6.74 -9.16
CA VAL A 375 18.21 7.32 -7.84
C VAL A 375 19.37 8.23 -7.45
N LEU A 376 20.60 7.73 -7.56
CA LEU A 376 21.79 8.51 -7.24
C LEU A 376 22.02 9.67 -8.22
N PHE A 377 21.60 9.54 -9.47
CA PHE A 377 21.60 10.67 -10.42
C PHE A 377 20.82 11.85 -9.84
N TYR A 378 19.63 11.63 -9.27
CA TYR A 378 18.86 12.68 -8.61
C TYR A 378 19.48 13.14 -7.28
N LEU A 379 19.97 12.20 -6.47
CA LEU A 379 20.37 12.45 -5.08
C LEU A 379 21.86 12.79 -4.89
N VAL A 380 22.64 12.93 -5.97
CA VAL A 380 24.10 13.17 -5.92
C VAL A 380 24.50 14.36 -5.04
N ARG A 381 23.64 15.38 -4.90
CA ARG A 381 23.90 16.59 -4.10
C ARG A 381 23.64 16.41 -2.60
N ILE A 382 22.85 15.42 -2.20
CA ILE A 382 22.58 15.12 -0.78
C ILE A 382 23.35 13.88 -0.28
N ALA A 383 23.66 12.96 -1.18
CA ALA A 383 24.36 11.72 -0.85
C ALA A 383 25.48 11.39 -1.87
N PRO A 384 26.48 12.28 -2.03
CA PRO A 384 27.56 12.14 -2.99
C PRO A 384 28.42 10.88 -2.76
N GLU A 385 28.53 10.42 -1.52
CA GLU A 385 29.31 9.24 -1.13
C GLU A 385 28.83 7.96 -1.84
N TYR A 386 27.51 7.80 -2.02
CA TYR A 386 26.96 6.63 -2.73
C TYR A 386 27.25 6.71 -4.24
N MET A 387 27.20 7.91 -4.83
CA MET A 387 27.57 8.10 -6.24
C MET A 387 29.06 7.80 -6.46
N LEU A 388 29.92 8.29 -5.57
CA LEU A 388 31.36 8.02 -5.61
C LEU A 388 31.65 6.53 -5.45
N CYS A 389 30.92 5.83 -4.57
CA CYS A 389 31.01 4.38 -4.43
C CYS A 389 30.68 3.67 -5.76
N LEU A 390 29.58 4.05 -6.40
CA LEU A 390 29.12 3.43 -7.65
C LEU A 390 30.02 3.75 -8.86
N GLN A 391 30.74 4.87 -8.83
CA GLN A 391 31.59 5.34 -9.93
C GLN A 391 33.10 5.31 -9.63
N ASN A 392 33.55 4.41 -8.74
CA ASN A 392 34.97 4.17 -8.45
C ASN A 392 35.73 5.44 -8.01
N GLY A 393 35.10 6.24 -7.15
CA GLY A 393 35.69 7.40 -6.49
C GLY A 393 35.73 8.69 -7.33
N LYS A 394 35.03 8.74 -8.46
CA LYS A 394 34.87 9.97 -9.27
C LYS A 394 33.42 10.21 -9.61
N PHE A 395 33.03 11.47 -9.74
CA PHE A 395 31.72 11.81 -10.30
C PHE A 395 31.67 11.53 -11.81
N ASP A 396 30.46 11.42 -12.34
CA ASP A 396 30.24 11.16 -13.76
C ASP A 396 30.71 12.35 -14.60
N HIS A 397 30.81 12.12 -15.90
CA HIS A 397 31.00 13.18 -16.87
C HIS A 397 29.90 14.24 -16.70
N ALA A 398 30.30 15.51 -16.58
CA ALA A 398 29.41 16.63 -16.27
C ALA A 398 28.15 16.70 -17.15
N ASP A 399 28.26 16.38 -18.45
CA ASP A 399 27.10 16.35 -19.37
C ASP A 399 26.09 15.23 -19.11
N ARG A 400 26.46 14.18 -18.36
CA ARG A 400 25.58 13.07 -17.95
C ARG A 400 25.06 13.22 -16.52
N MET A 401 25.56 14.20 -15.78
CA MET A 401 25.12 14.50 -14.42
C MET A 401 23.76 15.20 -14.41
N PHE A 402 23.03 15.09 -13.31
CA PHE A 402 21.77 15.79 -13.13
C PHE A 402 22.00 17.29 -13.01
N ASN A 403 21.72 18.02 -14.09
CA ASN A 403 22.05 19.44 -14.21
C ASN A 403 20.83 20.33 -14.52
N SER A 404 19.78 19.80 -15.13
CA SER A 404 18.59 20.57 -15.52
C SER A 404 17.35 19.69 -15.50
N ILE A 405 16.24 20.20 -14.94
CA ILE A 405 14.96 19.48 -14.92
C ILE A 405 14.43 19.30 -16.35
N GLY A 406 14.42 20.39 -17.13
CA GLY A 406 13.89 20.39 -18.49
C GLY A 406 14.70 19.51 -19.45
N ASP A 407 16.03 19.51 -19.32
CA ASP A 407 16.88 18.62 -20.13
C ASP A 407 16.70 17.16 -19.71
N THR A 408 16.52 16.88 -18.41
CA THR A 408 16.27 15.52 -17.91
C THR A 408 14.96 14.98 -18.45
N TRP A 409 13.87 15.76 -18.41
CA TRP A 409 12.58 15.37 -18.99
C TRP A 409 12.69 15.09 -20.49
N ARG A 410 13.37 15.96 -21.25
CA ARG A 410 13.60 15.77 -22.69
C ARG A 410 14.39 14.49 -22.97
N ASN A 411 15.44 14.23 -22.18
CA ASN A 411 16.23 13.00 -22.28
C ASN A 411 15.39 11.76 -21.98
N CYS A 412 14.48 11.79 -21.00
CA CYS A 412 13.55 10.70 -20.75
C CYS A 412 12.60 10.43 -21.95
N LEU A 413 12.36 11.41 -22.83
CA LEU A 413 11.51 11.25 -24.02
C LEU A 413 12.28 10.86 -25.30
N GLU A 414 13.53 11.30 -25.43
CA GLU A 414 14.32 11.15 -26.66
C GLU A 414 15.47 10.15 -26.52
N GLY A 415 15.97 9.95 -25.29
CA GLY A 415 17.07 9.05 -24.99
C GLY A 415 16.77 7.60 -25.36
N VAL A 416 17.79 6.90 -25.88
CA VAL A 416 17.65 5.52 -26.41
C VAL A 416 17.38 4.50 -25.31
N THR A 417 17.96 4.73 -24.13
CA THR A 417 17.90 3.82 -22.96
C THR A 417 17.44 4.55 -21.70
N ASP A 418 16.80 5.70 -21.85
CA ASP A 418 16.44 6.58 -20.75
C ASP A 418 14.93 6.58 -20.51
N PHE A 419 14.50 5.85 -19.48
CA PHE A 419 13.09 5.61 -19.14
C PHE A 419 12.77 5.92 -17.68
N LYS A 420 13.56 6.77 -17.01
CA LYS A 420 13.45 6.99 -15.56
C LYS A 420 12.12 7.63 -15.18
N GLU A 421 11.49 7.08 -14.15
CA GLU A 421 10.44 7.74 -13.39
C GLU A 421 11.06 8.54 -12.23
N LEU A 422 10.25 9.31 -11.51
CA LEU A 422 10.69 10.15 -10.40
C LEU A 422 10.79 9.38 -9.08
N THR A 423 11.37 10.04 -8.10
CA THR A 423 11.45 9.59 -6.70
C THR A 423 10.58 10.49 -5.80
N PRO A 424 10.22 10.06 -4.58
CA PRO A 424 9.32 10.81 -3.69
C PRO A 424 9.83 12.23 -3.35
N GLU A 425 11.14 12.48 -3.40
CA GLU A 425 11.78 13.76 -3.09
C GLU A 425 11.25 14.91 -3.96
N PHE A 426 10.82 14.63 -5.20
CA PHE A 426 10.21 15.62 -6.10
C PHE A 426 8.86 16.15 -5.62
N TYR A 427 8.24 15.45 -4.67
CA TYR A 427 6.95 15.79 -4.06
C TYR A 427 7.06 16.00 -2.55
N GLY A 428 8.27 15.87 -1.99
CA GLY A 428 8.56 16.10 -0.58
C GLY A 428 8.75 17.58 -0.25
N ASN A 429 9.15 17.86 0.99
CA ASN A 429 9.38 19.22 1.50
C ASN A 429 10.87 19.63 1.52
N GLU A 430 11.77 18.72 1.18
CA GLU A 430 13.22 18.95 1.29
C GLU A 430 13.83 19.14 -0.12
N CYS A 431 14.20 20.39 -0.46
CA CYS A 431 14.75 20.76 -1.77
C CYS A 431 16.27 20.55 -1.90
N GLY A 432 16.94 20.00 -0.88
CA GLY A 432 18.40 19.87 -0.82
C GLY A 432 19.03 19.10 -1.99
N PHE A 433 18.31 18.16 -2.60
CA PHE A 433 18.81 17.41 -3.76
C PHE A 433 18.94 18.25 -5.05
N LEU A 434 18.34 19.45 -5.08
CA LEU A 434 18.45 20.40 -6.18
C LEU A 434 19.59 21.42 -5.98
N LEU A 435 20.09 21.57 -4.76
CA LEU A 435 21.04 22.60 -4.37
C LEU A 435 22.40 22.01 -4.00
N ASN A 436 23.48 22.52 -4.58
CA ASN A 436 24.85 22.12 -4.29
C ASN A 436 25.39 22.79 -3.02
N THR A 437 24.70 22.60 -1.90
CA THR A 437 25.05 23.20 -0.60
C THR A 437 26.42 22.74 -0.07
N MET A 438 26.91 21.58 -0.51
CA MET A 438 28.22 21.04 -0.15
C MET A 438 29.36 21.54 -1.06
N HIS A 439 29.07 22.38 -2.06
CA HIS A 439 30.05 22.90 -3.02
C HIS A 439 30.88 21.78 -3.69
N LEU A 440 30.20 20.71 -4.11
CA LEU A 440 30.81 19.57 -4.79
C LEU A 440 31.38 20.01 -6.15
N ASP A 441 32.54 19.48 -6.53
CA ASP A 441 33.09 19.65 -7.88
C ASP A 441 32.46 18.62 -8.84
N LEU A 442 31.36 19.03 -9.47
CA LEU A 442 30.61 18.20 -10.44
C LEU A 442 31.10 18.38 -11.89
N GLY A 443 32.22 19.10 -12.09
CA GLY A 443 32.85 19.31 -13.38
C GLY A 443 32.21 20.38 -14.27
N LYS A 444 32.71 20.47 -15.51
CA LYS A 444 32.27 21.43 -16.53
C LYS A 444 31.74 20.71 -17.76
N ARG A 445 30.59 21.16 -18.25
CA ARG A 445 29.99 20.69 -19.50
C ARG A 445 30.84 21.09 -20.70
N GLN A 446 30.63 20.45 -21.84
CA GLN A 446 31.31 20.79 -23.10
C GLN A 446 31.15 22.28 -23.50
N GLY A 447 30.06 22.94 -23.08
CA GLY A 447 29.84 24.38 -23.26
C GLY A 447 30.56 25.29 -22.26
N GLY A 448 31.40 24.75 -21.38
CA GLY A 448 32.15 25.49 -20.36
C GLY A 448 31.36 25.85 -19.10
N LYS A 449 30.04 25.61 -19.07
CA LYS A 449 29.18 25.83 -17.90
C LYS A 449 29.51 24.81 -16.80
N LEU A 450 29.74 25.30 -15.59
CA LEU A 450 29.92 24.49 -14.39
C LEU A 450 28.59 23.82 -14.02
N VAL A 451 28.66 22.56 -13.58
CA VAL A 451 27.51 21.88 -12.98
C VAL A 451 27.50 22.22 -11.49
N ASP A 452 26.44 22.87 -11.03
CA ASP A 452 26.29 23.36 -9.66
C ASP A 452 24.87 23.08 -9.16
N ASP A 453 24.08 24.08 -8.79
CA ASP A 453 22.64 23.94 -8.58
C ASP A 453 21.94 23.42 -9.84
N VAL A 454 20.86 22.66 -9.66
CA VAL A 454 20.05 22.16 -10.77
C VAL A 454 19.30 23.32 -11.42
N GLU A 455 19.39 23.42 -12.74
CA GLU A 455 18.66 24.41 -13.52
C GLU A 455 17.17 24.10 -13.49
N LEU A 456 16.40 25.04 -12.92
CA LEU A 456 14.97 24.94 -12.76
C LEU A 456 14.22 25.45 -14.00
N PRO A 457 12.97 25.00 -14.20
CA PRO A 457 12.11 25.52 -15.26
C PRO A 457 11.84 27.02 -15.11
N PRO A 458 11.56 27.76 -16.19
CA PRO A 458 11.37 29.21 -16.11
C PRO A 458 10.20 29.68 -15.22
N TRP A 459 9.22 28.81 -14.99
CA TRP A 459 8.08 29.09 -14.10
C TRP A 459 8.39 28.91 -12.60
N ALA A 460 9.53 28.30 -12.26
CA ALA A 460 9.97 28.14 -10.87
C ALA A 460 10.94 29.26 -10.51
N SER A 461 10.66 29.97 -9.41
CA SER A 461 11.54 31.04 -8.91
C SER A 461 12.76 30.50 -8.19
N ASP A 462 12.57 29.41 -7.45
CA ASP A 462 13.53 28.75 -6.58
C ASP A 462 13.11 27.28 -6.38
N ALA A 463 13.95 26.52 -5.70
CA ALA A 463 13.78 25.07 -5.52
C ALA A 463 12.55 24.72 -4.66
N ASP A 464 12.20 25.53 -3.67
CA ASP A 464 11.01 25.33 -2.84
C ASP A 464 9.72 25.59 -3.62
N HIS A 465 9.69 26.67 -4.42
CA HIS A 465 8.58 26.95 -5.31
C HIS A 465 8.41 25.86 -6.36
N PHE A 466 9.50 25.29 -6.88
CA PHE A 466 9.46 24.11 -7.76
C PHE A 466 8.79 22.92 -7.08
N LEU A 467 9.19 22.55 -5.85
CA LEU A 467 8.57 21.43 -5.13
C LEU A 467 7.10 21.69 -4.83
N LYS A 468 6.76 22.90 -4.39
CA LYS A 468 5.36 23.29 -4.14
C LYS A 468 4.50 23.12 -5.39
N LYS A 469 4.99 23.52 -6.57
CA LYS A 469 4.29 23.32 -7.84
C LYS A 469 4.12 21.86 -8.21
N ASN A 470 5.11 21.01 -7.92
CA ASN A 470 4.98 19.56 -8.10
C ASN A 470 3.94 18.95 -7.16
N GLN A 471 3.90 19.37 -5.89
CA GLN A 471 2.87 18.94 -4.93
C GLN A 471 1.46 19.37 -5.38
N GLU A 472 1.29 20.64 -5.77
CA GLU A 472 0.04 21.17 -6.31
C GLU A 472 -0.40 20.39 -7.57
N ALA A 473 0.54 20.04 -8.45
CA ALA A 473 0.25 19.24 -9.63
C ALA A 473 -0.14 17.79 -9.28
N LEU A 474 0.57 17.14 -8.35
CA LEU A 474 0.27 15.77 -7.92
C LEU A 474 -1.10 15.65 -7.25
N GLU A 475 -1.47 16.61 -6.42
CA GLU A 475 -2.77 16.65 -5.73
C GLU A 475 -3.88 17.31 -6.57
N SER A 476 -3.58 17.69 -7.81
CA SER A 476 -4.56 18.30 -8.70
C SER A 476 -5.69 17.34 -9.08
N GLN A 477 -6.79 17.93 -9.53
CA GLN A 477 -7.96 17.20 -9.97
C GLN A 477 -7.64 16.28 -11.16
N TYR A 478 -6.88 16.78 -12.14
CA TYR A 478 -6.45 16.00 -13.30
C TYR A 478 -5.70 14.73 -12.90
N VAL A 479 -4.77 14.83 -11.95
CA VAL A 479 -4.01 13.65 -11.50
C VAL A 479 -4.91 12.71 -10.69
N SER A 480 -5.74 13.22 -9.79
CA SER A 480 -6.70 12.40 -9.03
C SER A 480 -7.62 11.57 -9.93
N ASP A 481 -8.05 12.13 -11.06
CA ASP A 481 -8.87 11.44 -12.07
C ASP A 481 -8.12 10.33 -12.83
N ASN A 482 -6.79 10.45 -12.99
CA ASN A 482 -6.00 9.63 -13.94
C ASN A 482 -4.90 8.78 -13.27
N LEU A 483 -4.60 8.98 -11.99
CA LEU A 483 -3.48 8.31 -11.30
C LEU A 483 -3.63 6.79 -11.24
N HIS A 484 -4.87 6.29 -11.15
CA HIS A 484 -5.19 4.86 -11.20
C HIS A 484 -4.64 4.16 -12.47
N GLU A 485 -4.53 4.85 -13.60
CA GLU A 485 -3.94 4.29 -14.82
C GLU A 485 -2.43 4.10 -14.70
N TRP A 486 -1.73 5.02 -14.05
CA TRP A 486 -0.29 4.86 -13.79
C TRP A 486 -0.06 3.76 -12.75
N ILE A 487 -0.91 3.67 -11.74
CA ILE A 487 -0.88 2.58 -10.76
C ILE A 487 -1.07 1.22 -11.46
N ASN A 488 -1.94 1.14 -12.48
CA ASN A 488 -2.10 -0.07 -13.29
C ASN A 488 -0.80 -0.51 -13.98
N LEU A 489 0.03 0.43 -14.45
CA LEU A 489 1.32 0.14 -15.07
C LEU A 489 2.36 -0.35 -14.07
N ILE A 490 2.42 0.26 -12.88
CA ILE A 490 3.52 0.03 -11.93
C ILE A 490 3.20 -1.05 -10.90
N PHE A 491 1.98 -1.08 -10.35
CA PHE A 491 1.57 -1.99 -9.27
C PHE A 491 0.38 -2.88 -9.66
N GLY A 492 -0.31 -2.60 -10.77
CA GLY A 492 -1.58 -3.21 -11.12
C GLY A 492 -1.53 -4.18 -12.31
N CYS A 493 -2.67 -4.33 -12.98
CA CYS A 493 -2.89 -5.37 -13.99
C CYS A 493 -2.02 -5.22 -15.26
N LYS A 494 -1.55 -4.00 -15.58
CA LYS A 494 -0.71 -3.71 -16.76
C LYS A 494 0.79 -3.83 -16.49
N GLN A 495 1.19 -4.36 -15.32
CA GLN A 495 2.59 -4.60 -14.99
C GLN A 495 3.18 -5.80 -15.75
N ARG A 496 2.37 -6.85 -15.99
CA ARG A 496 2.80 -8.12 -16.60
C ARG A 496 1.76 -8.70 -17.55
N GLY A 497 2.13 -9.76 -18.28
CA GLY A 497 1.22 -10.52 -19.14
C GLY A 497 0.77 -9.75 -20.40
N ASN A 498 -0.35 -10.17 -20.97
CA ASN A 498 -0.87 -9.61 -22.22
C ASN A 498 -1.26 -8.13 -22.08
N GLU A 499 -1.75 -7.71 -20.90
CA GLU A 499 -2.08 -6.32 -20.60
C GLU A 499 -0.84 -5.42 -20.62
N ALA A 500 0.31 -5.90 -20.13
CA ALA A 500 1.57 -5.17 -20.24
C ALA A 500 2.02 -5.03 -21.70
N VAL A 501 1.87 -6.08 -22.52
CA VAL A 501 2.18 -6.00 -23.96
C VAL A 501 1.27 -4.97 -24.65
N ALA A 502 -0.03 -5.00 -24.38
CA ALA A 502 -1.00 -4.04 -24.92
C ALA A 502 -0.70 -2.59 -24.50
N ALA A 503 -0.24 -2.40 -23.26
CA ALA A 503 0.15 -1.09 -22.73
C ALA A 503 1.59 -0.67 -23.10
N ASN A 504 2.33 -1.49 -23.86
CA ASN A 504 3.75 -1.32 -24.17
C ASN A 504 4.66 -1.23 -22.93
N ASN A 505 4.34 -1.94 -21.85
CA ASN A 505 4.96 -1.82 -20.53
C ASN A 505 5.81 -3.04 -20.13
N VAL A 506 6.61 -3.59 -21.07
CA VAL A 506 7.37 -4.84 -20.85
C VAL A 506 8.86 -4.55 -20.66
N PHE A 507 9.37 -4.85 -19.46
CA PHE A 507 10.78 -4.70 -19.06
C PHE A 507 11.55 -6.02 -19.23
N HIS A 508 12.86 -5.97 -18.99
CA HIS A 508 13.70 -7.15 -19.06
C HIS A 508 13.27 -8.22 -18.04
N PRO A 509 13.19 -9.52 -18.40
CA PRO A 509 12.62 -10.57 -17.53
C PRO A 509 13.23 -10.64 -16.12
N VAL A 510 14.54 -10.42 -16.00
CA VAL A 510 15.26 -10.46 -14.71
C VAL A 510 14.84 -9.39 -13.71
N THR A 511 14.09 -8.35 -14.14
CA THR A 511 13.58 -7.32 -13.23
C THR A 511 12.32 -7.78 -12.49
N TYR A 512 11.65 -8.82 -12.98
CA TYR A 512 10.41 -9.32 -12.43
C TYR A 512 10.64 -10.44 -11.40
N GLU A 513 9.92 -10.37 -10.30
CA GLU A 513 9.84 -11.45 -9.32
C GLU A 513 9.37 -12.77 -9.95
N GLY A 514 10.02 -13.87 -9.57
CA GLY A 514 9.59 -15.24 -9.92
C GLY A 514 10.09 -15.75 -11.28
N GLU A 515 10.60 -14.89 -12.16
CA GLU A 515 11.17 -15.28 -13.46
C GLU A 515 12.55 -15.97 -13.30
N VAL A 516 13.21 -15.75 -12.16
CA VAL A 516 14.54 -16.27 -11.87
C VAL A 516 14.54 -16.92 -10.49
N ASP A 517 14.70 -18.25 -10.45
CA ASP A 517 14.97 -18.95 -9.20
C ASP A 517 16.48 -19.05 -8.94
N LEU A 518 16.99 -18.13 -8.12
CA LEU A 518 18.40 -18.07 -7.72
C LEU A 518 18.87 -19.32 -6.96
N ASN A 519 17.95 -20.12 -6.40
CA ASN A 519 18.30 -21.35 -5.70
C ASN A 519 18.46 -22.53 -6.66
N SER A 520 17.86 -22.45 -7.85
CA SER A 520 18.00 -23.47 -8.90
C SER A 520 19.33 -23.39 -9.67
N ILE A 521 20.06 -22.28 -9.54
CA ILE A 521 21.34 -22.07 -10.25
C ILE A 521 22.45 -22.82 -9.49
N GLU A 522 22.91 -23.92 -10.08
CA GLU A 522 24.01 -24.74 -9.52
C GLU A 522 25.39 -24.08 -9.68
N ASP A 523 25.60 -23.32 -10.76
CA ASP A 523 26.87 -22.65 -11.04
C ASP A 523 27.03 -21.36 -10.21
N PRO A 524 28.00 -21.31 -9.26
CA PRO A 524 28.23 -20.15 -8.43
C PRO A 524 28.58 -18.87 -9.21
N ASP A 525 29.31 -18.99 -10.33
CA ASP A 525 29.70 -17.82 -11.15
C ASP A 525 28.48 -17.22 -11.86
N GLN A 526 27.61 -18.08 -12.41
CA GLN A 526 26.35 -17.66 -13.01
C GLN A 526 25.42 -17.00 -11.98
N LYS A 527 25.35 -17.56 -10.77
CA LYS A 527 24.54 -17.01 -9.67
C LYS A 527 24.99 -15.61 -9.27
N VAL A 528 26.30 -15.40 -9.11
CA VAL A 528 26.86 -14.07 -8.79
C VAL A 528 26.58 -13.07 -9.90
N ALA A 529 26.83 -13.43 -11.17
CA ALA A 529 26.56 -12.55 -12.30
C ALA A 529 25.09 -12.11 -12.38
N MET A 530 24.17 -13.03 -12.08
CA MET A 530 22.74 -12.75 -12.10
C MET A 530 22.30 -11.86 -10.92
N LEU A 531 22.87 -12.07 -9.72
CA LEU A 531 22.66 -11.20 -8.57
C LEU A 531 23.16 -9.78 -8.83
N THR A 532 24.35 -9.63 -9.42
CA THR A 532 24.88 -8.32 -9.82
C THR A 532 23.94 -7.63 -10.80
N GLN A 533 23.42 -8.36 -11.80
CA GLN A 533 22.47 -7.80 -12.74
C GLN A 533 21.17 -7.31 -12.05
N ILE A 534 20.62 -8.07 -11.10
CA ILE A 534 19.42 -7.68 -10.35
C ILE A 534 19.67 -6.39 -9.52
N LEU A 535 20.84 -6.29 -8.90
CA LEU A 535 21.20 -5.14 -8.07
C LEU A 535 21.46 -3.87 -8.90
N GLU A 536 22.12 -3.99 -10.05
CA GLU A 536 22.51 -2.83 -10.87
C GLU A 536 21.39 -2.30 -11.77
N PHE A 537 20.57 -3.19 -12.34
CA PHE A 537 19.59 -2.80 -13.36
C PHE A 537 18.20 -2.45 -12.81
N GLY A 538 18.00 -2.62 -11.50
CA GLY A 538 16.76 -2.26 -10.80
C GLY A 538 15.69 -3.35 -10.85
N GLN A 539 14.77 -3.30 -9.89
CA GLN A 539 13.74 -4.32 -9.69
C GLN A 539 12.34 -3.75 -9.90
N THR A 540 11.46 -4.52 -10.54
CA THR A 540 10.04 -4.18 -10.69
C THR A 540 9.31 -4.42 -9.35
N PRO A 541 8.44 -3.51 -8.88
CA PRO A 541 7.75 -3.66 -7.60
C PRO A 541 6.87 -4.92 -7.57
N LYS A 542 6.49 -5.37 -6.37
CA LYS A 542 5.47 -6.43 -6.23
C LYS A 542 4.18 -6.00 -6.94
N GLN A 543 3.57 -6.91 -7.68
CA GLN A 543 2.22 -6.66 -8.21
C GLN A 543 1.22 -6.73 -7.07
N LEU A 544 0.48 -5.64 -6.83
CA LEU A 544 -0.50 -5.52 -5.76
C LEU A 544 -1.92 -5.82 -6.26
N PHE A 545 -2.23 -5.43 -7.51
CA PHE A 545 -3.56 -5.57 -8.08
C PHE A 545 -3.51 -6.34 -9.40
N THR A 546 -4.39 -7.32 -9.56
CA THR A 546 -4.52 -8.10 -10.81
C THR A 546 -5.66 -7.61 -11.69
N LYS A 547 -6.58 -6.82 -11.14
CA LYS A 547 -7.68 -6.17 -11.85
C LYS A 547 -7.38 -4.67 -12.07
N PRO A 548 -8.05 -4.00 -13.03
CA PRO A 548 -7.87 -2.56 -13.28
C PRO A 548 -8.19 -1.73 -12.04
N HIS A 549 -7.21 -1.00 -11.54
CA HIS A 549 -7.31 -0.13 -10.37
C HIS A 549 -8.45 0.87 -10.50
N PRO A 550 -9.28 1.07 -9.46
CA PRO A 550 -10.45 1.93 -9.60
C PRO A 550 -10.07 3.41 -9.54
N LYS A 551 -10.94 4.28 -10.06
CA LYS A 551 -10.76 5.73 -10.06
C LYS A 551 -10.98 6.33 -8.67
N ARG A 552 -10.32 7.45 -8.37
CA ARG A 552 -10.57 8.21 -7.14
C ARG A 552 -11.99 8.79 -7.15
N ILE A 553 -12.67 8.77 -6.00
CA ILE A 553 -14.03 9.32 -5.87
C ILE A 553 -13.90 10.82 -5.65
N ILE A 554 -14.27 11.58 -6.68
CA ILE A 554 -14.38 13.03 -6.54
C ILE A 554 -15.82 13.32 -6.16
N THR A 555 -15.99 13.82 -4.94
CA THR A 555 -17.21 14.49 -4.52
C THR A 555 -17.32 15.80 -5.31
N ASN A 556 -17.85 15.71 -6.53
CA ASN A 556 -18.26 16.90 -7.27
C ASN A 556 -19.51 17.49 -6.59
N SER A 557 -19.33 18.18 -5.48
CA SER A 557 -20.32 19.12 -4.93
C SER A 557 -20.36 20.37 -5.81
N LYS A 558 -20.75 20.19 -7.08
CA LYS A 558 -21.23 21.16 -8.07
C LYS A 558 -21.03 20.59 -9.48
N SER A 559 -22.04 19.91 -10.00
CA SER A 559 -22.45 19.97 -11.42
C SER A 559 -23.41 18.83 -11.72
N MET A 560 -24.70 19.09 -11.55
CA MET A 560 -25.72 18.52 -12.44
C MET A 560 -26.67 19.66 -12.79
N SER A 561 -26.34 20.38 -13.86
CA SER A 561 -27.23 21.34 -14.50
C SER A 561 -28.50 20.60 -14.91
N ARG A 562 -29.58 20.77 -14.12
CA ARG A 562 -30.91 20.37 -14.52
C ARG A 562 -31.28 21.12 -15.80
N SER A 563 -31.53 20.33 -16.83
CA SER A 563 -32.06 20.71 -18.12
C SER A 563 -33.25 21.67 -18.01
N SER A 564 -33.20 22.68 -18.86
CA SER A 564 -34.20 23.71 -19.14
C SER A 564 -35.61 23.17 -19.37
N SER A 565 -36.59 23.76 -18.67
CA SER A 565 -37.96 23.86 -19.17
C SER A 565 -38.70 25.08 -18.61
N LEU A 566 -38.90 26.05 -19.52
CA LEU A 566 -40.06 26.94 -19.72
C LEU A 566 -40.37 28.07 -18.71
N ASN A 567 -40.23 29.28 -19.27
CA ASN A 567 -40.65 30.59 -18.77
C ASN A 567 -42.14 30.66 -18.36
N VAL A 568 -42.41 31.24 -17.18
CA VAL A 568 -43.58 32.09 -16.95
C VAL A 568 -43.15 33.30 -16.11
N SER A 569 -43.33 34.48 -16.68
CA SER A 569 -43.15 35.80 -16.06
C SER A 569 -44.37 36.18 -15.22
N ILE A 570 -44.19 36.78 -14.04
CA ILE A 570 -45.06 37.84 -13.47
C ILE A 570 -44.27 38.61 -12.39
N ALA A 571 -44.56 39.91 -12.31
CA ALA A 571 -43.81 40.97 -11.67
C ALA A 571 -44.07 41.21 -10.16
N ASP A 572 -43.11 41.92 -9.56
CA ASP A 572 -43.14 42.86 -8.42
C ASP A 572 -43.81 42.47 -7.09
N SER A 573 -42.97 42.33 -6.04
CA SER A 573 -43.12 42.98 -4.73
C SER A 573 -41.82 42.85 -3.90
N PRO A 574 -41.38 43.89 -3.16
CA PRO A 574 -40.13 43.83 -2.39
C PRO A 574 -40.36 43.44 -0.93
N GLY A 575 -39.49 42.57 -0.41
CA GLY A 575 -39.21 42.47 1.03
C GLY A 575 -39.49 41.12 1.69
N SER A 576 -38.54 40.20 1.59
CA SER A 576 -38.18 39.31 2.71
C SER A 576 -36.75 38.81 2.51
N LEU A 577 -35.99 38.85 3.60
CA LEU A 577 -34.60 38.42 3.70
C LEU A 577 -34.45 36.97 3.24
N SER A 578 -33.33 36.74 2.55
CA SER A 578 -32.88 35.50 1.93
C SER A 578 -33.05 34.27 2.82
N GLU A 579 -33.88 33.33 2.34
CA GLU A 579 -33.79 31.91 2.69
C GLU A 579 -32.40 31.40 2.31
N GLU A 580 -31.53 31.28 3.30
CA GLU A 580 -30.39 30.38 3.22
C GLU A 580 -30.93 28.95 3.20
N SER A 581 -30.91 28.34 2.00
CA SER A 581 -30.60 26.93 1.75
C SER A 581 -30.92 25.95 2.91
N PHE A 582 -32.16 25.47 2.97
CA PHE A 582 -32.60 24.44 3.92
C PHE A 582 -31.98 23.04 3.67
N GLU A 583 -31.16 22.87 2.63
CA GLU A 583 -30.51 21.59 2.31
C GLU A 583 -29.28 21.30 3.21
N ASP A 584 -28.52 22.33 3.63
CA ASP A 584 -27.27 22.17 4.40
C ASP A 584 -27.49 21.61 5.82
N LEU A 585 -28.62 21.90 6.47
CA LEU A 585 -28.91 21.44 7.83
C LEU A 585 -29.21 19.93 7.91
N THR A 586 -29.59 19.30 6.79
CA THR A 586 -29.99 17.88 6.78
C THR A 586 -28.80 16.92 6.69
N GLU A 587 -27.78 17.25 5.90
CA GLU A 587 -26.58 16.42 5.75
C GLU A 587 -25.68 16.46 6.99
N GLU A 588 -25.52 17.63 7.62
CA GLU A 588 -24.82 17.73 8.91
C GLU A 588 -25.54 16.92 10.00
N SER A 589 -26.88 16.94 10.02
CA SER A 589 -27.68 16.15 10.96
C SER A 589 -27.51 14.64 10.75
N LYS A 590 -27.46 14.17 9.49
CA LYS A 590 -27.19 12.77 9.16
C LYS A 590 -25.79 12.36 9.58
N SER A 591 -24.78 13.18 9.28
CA SER A 591 -23.39 12.94 9.68
C SER A 591 -23.26 12.84 11.21
N LEU A 592 -23.92 13.75 11.95
CA LEU A 592 -23.95 13.73 13.41
C LEU A 592 -24.68 12.49 13.97
N ALA A 593 -25.77 12.06 13.33
CA ALA A 593 -26.49 10.85 13.73
C ALA A 593 -25.62 9.60 13.55
N TRP A 594 -24.96 9.46 12.40
CA TRP A 594 -24.01 8.36 12.15
C TRP A 594 -22.79 8.41 13.07
N GLY A 595 -22.29 9.60 13.41
CA GLY A 595 -21.20 9.77 14.39
C GLY A 595 -21.59 9.31 15.81
N ASN A 596 -22.88 9.37 16.15
CA ASN A 596 -23.40 8.95 17.46
C ASN A 596 -24.08 7.57 17.42
N ILE A 597 -23.97 6.82 16.32
CA ILE A 597 -24.64 5.52 16.15
C ILE A 597 -24.26 4.51 17.25
N THR A 598 -23.07 4.64 17.84
CA THR A 598 -22.61 3.81 18.96
C THR A 598 -23.42 4.02 20.25
N ARG A 599 -24.21 5.10 20.36
CA ARG A 599 -25.07 5.39 21.52
C ARG A 599 -26.52 4.94 21.33
N LEU A 600 -26.74 3.95 20.47
CA LEU A 600 -28.04 3.34 20.23
C LEU A 600 -28.63 2.73 21.51
N ARG A 601 -29.90 3.05 21.80
CA ARG A 601 -30.66 2.43 22.89
C ARG A 601 -32.04 2.01 22.44
N ILE A 602 -32.51 0.91 23.03
CA ILE A 602 -33.87 0.42 22.86
C ILE A 602 -34.83 1.38 23.56
N GLU A 603 -35.76 1.96 22.81
CA GLU A 603 -36.84 2.79 23.34
C GLU A 603 -38.05 1.94 23.74
N SER A 604 -38.41 0.95 22.91
CA SER A 604 -39.52 0.04 23.18
C SER A 604 -39.44 -1.24 22.36
N GLY A 605 -40.06 -2.31 22.86
CA GLY A 605 -40.13 -3.61 22.19
C GLY A 605 -41.53 -4.18 22.23
N HIS A 606 -42.00 -4.72 21.11
CA HIS A 606 -43.37 -5.21 20.95
C HIS A 606 -43.40 -6.57 20.24
N LYS A 607 -43.98 -7.58 20.91
CA LYS A 607 -44.22 -8.90 20.35
C LYS A 607 -45.61 -8.97 19.72
N ILE A 608 -45.71 -8.53 18.47
CA ILE A 608 -47.00 -8.50 17.77
C ILE A 608 -47.25 -9.74 16.92
N HIS A 609 -46.23 -10.44 16.42
CA HIS A 609 -46.37 -11.60 15.52
C HIS A 609 -46.29 -12.94 16.25
N LYS A 610 -46.82 -13.99 15.61
CA LYS A 610 -46.75 -15.37 16.13
C LYS A 610 -45.49 -16.09 15.68
N GLU A 611 -44.92 -15.71 14.54
CA GLU A 611 -43.70 -16.26 13.96
C GLU A 611 -42.70 -15.15 13.60
N SER A 612 -41.55 -15.52 13.04
CA SER A 612 -40.47 -14.61 12.65
C SER A 612 -40.98 -13.45 11.77
N ILE A 613 -40.45 -12.25 12.04
CA ILE A 613 -40.71 -11.06 11.21
C ILE A 613 -39.76 -11.11 10.02
N THR A 614 -40.26 -10.78 8.82
CA THR A 614 -39.51 -10.93 7.57
C THR A 614 -39.22 -9.58 6.89
N GLY A 615 -40.01 -8.56 7.18
CA GLY A 615 -39.86 -7.25 6.60
C GLY A 615 -40.52 -6.16 7.44
N VAL A 616 -39.97 -4.96 7.33
CA VAL A 616 -40.46 -3.75 7.98
C VAL A 616 -40.49 -2.61 6.97
N ALA A 617 -41.55 -1.82 6.98
CA ALA A 617 -41.69 -0.60 6.20
C ALA A 617 -42.43 0.45 7.03
N VAL A 618 -42.09 1.72 6.86
CA VAL A 618 -42.69 2.83 7.63
C VAL A 618 -43.30 3.84 6.68
N SER A 619 -44.43 4.42 7.07
CA SER A 619 -45.06 5.53 6.34
C SER A 619 -44.13 6.76 6.30
N CYS A 620 -44.27 7.60 5.28
CA CYS A 620 -43.45 8.81 5.11
C CYS A 620 -43.53 9.75 6.34
N ASN A 621 -44.68 9.79 7.02
CA ASN A 621 -44.85 10.56 8.24
C ASN A 621 -44.28 9.91 9.53
N GLY A 622 -43.72 8.70 9.46
CA GLY A 622 -43.17 7.97 10.61
C GLY A 622 -44.19 7.40 11.61
N SER A 623 -45.48 7.69 11.45
CA SER A 623 -46.52 7.34 12.44
C SER A 623 -46.95 5.87 12.42
N SER A 624 -46.86 5.22 11.25
CA SER A 624 -47.38 3.87 11.02
C SER A 624 -46.28 2.95 10.53
N VAL A 625 -46.06 1.86 11.27
CA VAL A 625 -45.07 0.82 10.99
C VAL A 625 -45.79 -0.42 10.48
N PHE A 626 -45.39 -0.89 9.31
CA PHE A 626 -45.89 -2.09 8.66
C PHE A 626 -44.87 -3.21 8.81
N THR A 627 -45.34 -4.39 9.19
CA THR A 627 -44.48 -5.57 9.34
C THR A 627 -45.11 -6.80 8.73
N THR A 628 -44.28 -7.58 8.05
CA THR A 628 -44.64 -8.88 7.47
C THR A 628 -44.00 -10.00 8.27
N SER A 629 -44.65 -11.16 8.30
CA SER A 629 -44.18 -12.31 9.06
C SER A 629 -44.46 -13.63 8.37
N GLN A 630 -43.72 -14.65 8.78
CA GLN A 630 -43.97 -16.05 8.44
C GLN A 630 -45.32 -16.57 8.93
N ASP A 631 -46.00 -15.84 9.85
CA ASP A 631 -47.36 -16.17 10.29
C ASP A 631 -48.47 -15.83 9.27
N SER A 632 -48.09 -15.49 8.03
CA SER A 632 -48.95 -15.08 6.90
C SER A 632 -49.67 -13.73 7.06
N THR A 633 -49.31 -12.94 8.09
CA THR A 633 -49.99 -11.67 8.38
C THR A 633 -49.14 -10.44 8.10
N LEU A 634 -49.80 -9.40 7.58
CA LEU A 634 -49.32 -8.02 7.58
C LEU A 634 -49.94 -7.29 8.78
N LYS A 635 -49.11 -6.64 9.59
CA LYS A 635 -49.55 -5.86 10.74
C LYS A 635 -49.16 -4.39 10.61
N MET A 636 -50.12 -3.52 10.95
CA MET A 636 -49.92 -2.07 11.04
C MET A 636 -49.93 -1.67 12.51
N PHE A 637 -48.79 -1.17 12.97
CA PHE A 637 -48.56 -0.70 14.33
C PHE A 637 -48.42 0.81 14.32
N SER A 638 -49.12 1.50 15.22
CA SER A 638 -48.97 2.95 15.38
C SER A 638 -47.84 3.23 16.37
N ALA A 639 -46.79 3.92 15.91
CA ALA A 639 -45.67 4.31 16.74
C ALA A 639 -46.12 5.29 17.84
N ASP A 640 -47.00 6.23 17.50
CA ASP A 640 -47.52 7.25 18.43
C ASP A 640 -48.39 6.64 19.54
N GLN A 641 -49.29 5.73 19.17
CA GLN A 641 -50.22 5.11 20.12
C GLN A 641 -49.66 3.85 20.79
N LYS A 642 -48.48 3.39 20.36
CA LYS A 642 -47.83 2.14 20.80
C LYS A 642 -48.79 0.93 20.78
N SER A 643 -49.64 0.87 19.77
CA SER A 643 -50.71 -0.13 19.67
C SER A 643 -50.87 -0.69 18.25
N LEU A 644 -51.28 -1.96 18.20
CA LEU A 644 -51.61 -2.63 16.95
C LEU A 644 -52.95 -2.11 16.41
N GLN A 645 -52.94 -1.56 15.19
CA GLN A 645 -54.11 -0.97 14.55
C GLN A 645 -54.82 -1.95 13.62
N ARG A 646 -54.06 -2.68 12.80
CA ARG A 646 -54.60 -3.63 11.81
C ARG A 646 -53.77 -4.89 11.77
N SER A 647 -54.43 -6.02 11.50
CA SER A 647 -53.81 -7.30 11.19
C SER A 647 -54.62 -7.94 10.07
N VAL A 648 -53.94 -8.30 8.98
CA VAL A 648 -54.55 -8.82 7.77
C VAL A 648 -53.74 -10.03 7.29
N SER A 649 -54.43 -11.09 6.89
CA SER A 649 -53.83 -12.23 6.19
C SER A 649 -54.36 -12.25 4.77
N PHE A 650 -53.48 -12.52 3.80
CA PHE A 650 -53.82 -12.58 2.37
C PHE A 650 -53.88 -14.01 1.85
N SER A 651 -53.04 -14.89 2.41
CA SER A 651 -52.91 -16.29 2.03
C SER A 651 -52.50 -17.14 3.23
N ASN A 652 -52.34 -18.45 3.00
CA ASN A 652 -51.87 -19.40 4.01
C ASN A 652 -50.35 -19.57 4.00
N MET A 653 -49.63 -18.81 3.17
CA MET A 653 -48.17 -18.86 3.05
C MET A 653 -47.54 -17.65 3.75
N ALA A 654 -46.25 -17.74 4.06
CA ALA A 654 -45.49 -16.66 4.68
C ALA A 654 -45.48 -15.40 3.79
N LEU A 655 -45.40 -14.24 4.42
CA LEU A 655 -45.10 -12.98 3.75
C LEU A 655 -43.58 -12.72 3.84
N SER A 656 -42.98 -12.25 2.76
CA SER A 656 -41.51 -12.14 2.64
C SER A 656 -40.99 -10.73 2.89
N SER A 657 -41.62 -9.73 2.28
CA SER A 657 -41.15 -8.33 2.32
C SER A 657 -42.34 -7.37 2.12
N CYS A 658 -42.22 -6.14 2.62
CA CYS A 658 -43.20 -5.08 2.42
C CYS A 658 -42.56 -3.74 2.05
N ALA A 659 -43.33 -2.91 1.34
CA ALA A 659 -42.96 -1.54 0.97
C ALA A 659 -44.21 -0.65 0.92
N VAL A 660 -44.07 0.63 1.26
CA VAL A 660 -45.16 1.61 1.21
C VAL A 660 -45.11 2.37 -0.10
N LEU A 661 -46.25 2.52 -0.79
CA LEU A 661 -46.34 3.31 -2.02
C LEU A 661 -46.37 4.82 -1.71
N PRO A 662 -45.85 5.67 -2.62
CA PRO A 662 -45.90 7.13 -2.46
C PRO A 662 -47.32 7.62 -2.19
N GLY A 663 -47.47 8.40 -1.12
CA GLY A 663 -48.77 8.91 -0.64
C GLY A 663 -49.34 8.18 0.57
N ASP A 664 -48.65 7.17 1.13
CA ASP A 664 -49.01 6.48 2.39
C ASP A 664 -50.42 5.84 2.41
N MET A 665 -51.05 5.66 1.25
CA MET A 665 -52.42 5.11 1.16
C MET A 665 -52.44 3.61 0.88
N THR A 666 -51.34 3.04 0.39
CA THR A 666 -51.27 1.64 -0.06
C THR A 666 -49.94 1.01 0.34
N VAL A 667 -50.02 -0.21 0.88
CA VAL A 667 -48.85 -1.03 1.23
C VAL A 667 -48.80 -2.24 0.33
N MET A 668 -47.60 -2.53 -0.18
CA MET A 668 -47.30 -3.74 -0.92
C MET A 668 -46.69 -4.77 0.00
N CYS A 669 -47.06 -6.04 -0.17
CA CYS A 669 -46.39 -7.15 0.48
C CYS A 669 -46.26 -8.34 -0.46
N SER A 670 -45.10 -9.00 -0.43
CA SER A 670 -44.82 -10.22 -1.19
C SER A 670 -45.06 -11.46 -0.35
N SER A 671 -45.37 -12.57 -1.00
CA SER A 671 -45.63 -13.86 -0.35
C SER A 671 -44.96 -15.03 -1.06
N TRP A 672 -44.75 -16.11 -0.31
CA TRP A 672 -44.29 -17.40 -0.86
C TRP A 672 -45.36 -18.14 -1.68
N ASP A 673 -46.55 -17.56 -1.85
CA ASP A 673 -47.59 -18.07 -2.76
C ASP A 673 -47.46 -17.53 -4.20
N ASN A 674 -46.30 -16.94 -4.52
CA ASN A 674 -45.93 -16.36 -5.82
C ASN A 674 -46.55 -14.97 -6.13
N ASN A 675 -47.33 -14.40 -5.21
CA ASN A 675 -48.03 -13.13 -5.43
C ASN A 675 -47.45 -11.95 -4.66
N VAL A 676 -47.73 -10.76 -5.19
CA VAL A 676 -47.59 -9.47 -4.52
C VAL A 676 -48.99 -8.88 -4.28
N TYR A 677 -49.29 -8.59 -3.03
CA TYR A 677 -50.58 -8.05 -2.59
C TYR A 677 -50.50 -6.55 -2.35
N PHE A 678 -51.53 -5.84 -2.81
CA PHE A 678 -51.69 -4.40 -2.58
C PHE A 678 -52.81 -4.19 -1.56
N TYR A 679 -52.49 -3.56 -0.44
CA TYR A 679 -53.42 -3.31 0.66
C TYR A 679 -53.66 -1.81 0.83
N SER A 680 -54.92 -1.39 0.67
CA SER A 680 -55.28 0.01 0.89
C SER A 680 -55.52 0.26 2.38
N ILE A 681 -54.72 1.17 2.95
CA ILE A 681 -54.82 1.59 4.35
C ILE A 681 -56.14 2.34 4.58
N ALA A 682 -56.49 3.24 3.67
CA ALA A 682 -57.68 4.08 3.77
C ALA A 682 -58.99 3.27 3.74
N PHE A 683 -59.05 2.22 2.91
CA PHE A 683 -60.23 1.37 2.79
C PHE A 683 -60.16 0.10 3.64
N GLY A 684 -59.02 -0.20 4.25
CA GLY A 684 -58.81 -1.39 5.08
C GLY A 684 -59.03 -2.71 4.36
N ARG A 685 -58.71 -2.79 3.06
CA ARG A 685 -58.96 -3.97 2.23
C ARG A 685 -57.87 -4.20 1.19
N ARG A 686 -57.76 -5.46 0.73
CA ARG A 686 -56.96 -5.81 -0.45
C ARG A 686 -57.50 -5.07 -1.68
N GLN A 687 -56.65 -4.25 -2.28
CA GLN A 687 -56.94 -3.47 -3.48
C GLN A 687 -56.67 -4.25 -4.76
N ASP A 688 -55.52 -4.92 -4.84
CA ASP A 688 -55.13 -5.70 -6.00
C ASP A 688 -54.20 -6.88 -5.65
N THR A 689 -53.96 -7.75 -6.63
CA THR A 689 -53.04 -8.88 -6.53
C THR A 689 -52.31 -9.06 -7.86
N LEU A 690 -50.99 -9.04 -7.80
CA LEU A 690 -50.10 -9.27 -8.94
C LEU A 690 -49.46 -10.65 -8.76
N MET A 691 -49.72 -11.58 -9.69
CA MET A 691 -48.94 -12.81 -9.79
C MET A 691 -47.58 -12.44 -10.37
N GLY A 692 -46.56 -12.35 -9.51
CA GLY A 692 -45.24 -11.87 -9.91
C GLY A 692 -44.40 -12.96 -10.57
N HIS A 693 -44.43 -14.16 -9.99
CA HIS A 693 -43.42 -15.18 -10.22
C HIS A 693 -44.02 -16.59 -10.28
N ASP A 694 -43.19 -17.59 -10.60
CA ASP A 694 -43.59 -19.00 -10.62
C ASP A 694 -43.18 -19.77 -9.34
N ASP A 695 -42.39 -19.11 -8.48
CA ASP A 695 -42.00 -19.56 -7.15
C ASP A 695 -42.11 -18.39 -6.14
N ALA A 696 -41.72 -18.64 -4.89
CA ALA A 696 -41.80 -17.70 -3.78
C ALA A 696 -41.09 -16.36 -4.09
N VAL A 697 -41.84 -15.26 -3.95
CA VAL A 697 -41.29 -13.90 -4.06
C VAL A 697 -40.49 -13.61 -2.79
N SER A 698 -39.18 -13.42 -2.92
CA SER A 698 -38.25 -13.29 -1.79
C SER A 698 -38.16 -11.85 -1.26
N LYS A 699 -38.11 -10.86 -2.15
CA LYS A 699 -37.95 -9.44 -1.79
C LYS A 699 -38.65 -8.54 -2.80
N ILE A 700 -39.16 -7.40 -2.34
CA ILE A 700 -39.72 -6.35 -3.20
C ILE A 700 -39.09 -5.00 -2.90
N GLN A 701 -38.93 -4.17 -3.91
CA GLN A 701 -38.45 -2.80 -3.77
C GLN A 701 -39.21 -1.86 -4.71
N TRP A 702 -39.51 -0.66 -4.23
CA TRP A 702 -40.20 0.37 -5.02
C TRP A 702 -39.34 1.60 -5.21
N CYS A 703 -39.19 2.07 -6.44
CA CYS A 703 -38.53 3.35 -6.74
C CYS A 703 -39.03 3.89 -8.10
N ASN A 704 -39.24 5.21 -8.22
CA ASN A 704 -39.56 5.90 -9.49
C ASN A 704 -40.68 5.25 -10.33
N ASN A 705 -41.81 4.93 -9.70
CA ASN A 705 -42.96 4.21 -10.31
C ASN A 705 -42.63 2.80 -10.85
N ARG A 706 -41.49 2.24 -10.48
CA ARG A 706 -41.10 0.87 -10.79
C ARG A 706 -41.17 0.01 -9.54
N LEU A 707 -41.78 -1.15 -9.69
CA LEU A 707 -41.74 -2.22 -8.70
C LEU A 707 -40.74 -3.26 -9.18
N CYS A 708 -39.75 -3.59 -8.36
CA CYS A 708 -38.84 -4.72 -8.61
C CYS A 708 -39.21 -5.86 -7.67
N THR A 709 -39.35 -7.07 -8.22
CA THR A 709 -39.70 -8.28 -7.48
C THR A 709 -38.63 -9.34 -7.73
N ALA A 710 -38.05 -9.87 -6.65
CA ALA A 710 -37.09 -10.96 -6.70
C ALA A 710 -37.74 -12.28 -6.27
N SER A 711 -37.29 -13.39 -6.83
CA SER A 711 -37.89 -14.70 -6.57
C SER A 711 -36.88 -15.84 -6.57
N TRP A 712 -37.28 -16.94 -5.94
CA TRP A 712 -36.53 -18.19 -5.96
C TRP A 712 -36.65 -18.98 -7.27
N ASP A 713 -37.48 -18.52 -8.21
CA ASP A 713 -37.51 -18.98 -9.61
C ASP A 713 -36.28 -18.54 -10.43
N SER A 714 -35.29 -17.91 -9.78
CA SER A 714 -34.05 -17.38 -10.38
C SER A 714 -34.25 -16.18 -11.28
N THR A 715 -35.36 -15.45 -11.13
CA THR A 715 -35.63 -14.22 -11.89
C THR A 715 -35.84 -13.01 -10.98
N VAL A 716 -35.49 -11.83 -11.50
CA VAL A 716 -35.97 -10.54 -10.99
C VAL A 716 -36.82 -9.89 -12.07
N LYS A 717 -38.04 -9.50 -11.71
CA LYS A 717 -38.96 -8.83 -12.64
C LYS A 717 -39.13 -7.36 -12.27
N VAL A 718 -39.07 -6.51 -13.29
CA VAL A 718 -39.24 -5.06 -13.17
C VAL A 718 -40.57 -4.67 -13.80
N TRP A 719 -41.45 -4.08 -13.00
CA TRP A 719 -42.81 -3.71 -13.39
C TRP A 719 -42.94 -2.19 -13.43
N ASN A 720 -43.50 -1.65 -14.51
CA ASN A 720 -43.91 -0.26 -14.58
C ASN A 720 -45.31 -0.10 -14.00
N CYS A 721 -45.47 0.78 -13.01
CA CYS A 721 -46.79 1.13 -12.51
C CYS A 721 -47.34 2.33 -13.28
N VAL A 722 -48.39 2.11 -14.07
CA VAL A 722 -49.12 3.19 -14.72
C VAL A 722 -50.28 3.62 -13.80
N PRO A 723 -50.29 4.88 -13.31
CA PRO A 723 -51.36 5.36 -12.43
C PRO A 723 -52.73 5.26 -13.10
N ALA A 724 -53.73 4.87 -12.31
CA ALA A 724 -55.12 4.68 -12.75
C ALA A 724 -55.71 5.89 -13.53
N ASP A 725 -55.27 7.11 -13.20
CA ASP A 725 -55.76 8.36 -13.80
C ASP A 725 -55.41 8.52 -15.30
N VAL A 726 -54.38 7.81 -15.78
CA VAL A 726 -53.94 7.88 -17.18
C VAL A 726 -54.65 6.85 -18.07
N CYS A 727 -55.09 5.72 -17.51
CA CYS A 727 -55.62 4.57 -18.26
C CYS A 727 -57.16 4.51 -18.30
N GLY A 728 -57.86 5.33 -17.51
CA GLY A 728 -59.33 5.30 -17.42
C GLY A 728 -59.89 4.04 -16.72
N THR A 729 -59.01 3.24 -16.10
CA THR A 729 -59.35 2.03 -15.32
C THR A 729 -59.34 2.34 -13.82
N LYS A 730 -60.14 1.62 -13.02
CA LYS A 730 -60.17 1.75 -11.54
C LYS A 730 -59.01 1.05 -10.81
N ARG A 731 -57.97 0.60 -11.54
CA ARG A 731 -56.86 -0.22 -11.01
C ARG A 731 -55.53 0.26 -11.57
N ASN A 732 -54.47 0.16 -10.77
CA ASN A 732 -53.09 0.37 -11.23
C ASN A 732 -52.73 -0.77 -12.18
N ASN A 733 -52.24 -0.45 -13.37
CA ASN A 733 -51.76 -1.47 -14.30
C ASN A 733 -50.24 -1.64 -14.12
N PHE A 734 -49.80 -2.90 -14.01
CA PHE A 734 -48.40 -3.26 -13.87
C PHE A 734 -47.92 -3.96 -15.13
N ASP A 735 -47.19 -3.23 -15.96
CA ASP A 735 -46.65 -3.77 -17.20
C ASP A 735 -45.21 -4.26 -16.95
N LEU A 736 -44.92 -5.50 -17.34
CA LEU A 736 -43.58 -6.07 -17.21
C LEU A 736 -42.62 -5.35 -18.17
N LEU A 737 -41.61 -4.69 -17.63
CA LEU A 737 -40.57 -3.97 -18.40
C LEU A 737 -39.37 -4.87 -18.72
N ALA A 738 -38.93 -5.66 -17.74
CA ALA A 738 -37.73 -6.47 -17.85
C ALA A 738 -37.84 -7.71 -16.96
N GLU A 739 -37.18 -8.78 -17.41
CA GLU A 739 -36.99 -10.03 -16.68
C GLU A 739 -35.50 -10.34 -16.69
N LEU A 740 -34.90 -10.42 -15.50
CA LEU A 740 -33.46 -10.53 -15.29
C LEU A 740 -33.16 -11.92 -14.73
N GLU A 741 -32.57 -12.77 -15.56
CA GLU A 741 -32.30 -14.18 -15.26
C GLU A 741 -30.99 -14.35 -14.47
N HIS A 742 -31.00 -15.29 -13.53
CA HIS A 742 -29.86 -15.65 -12.69
C HIS A 742 -29.64 -17.17 -12.72
N ASP A 743 -28.43 -17.61 -12.37
CA ASP A 743 -28.10 -19.04 -12.30
C ASP A 743 -28.73 -19.76 -11.09
N ALA A 744 -29.19 -19.00 -10.10
CA ALA A 744 -29.76 -19.50 -8.86
C ALA A 744 -30.84 -18.56 -8.31
N GLY A 745 -31.65 -19.07 -7.37
CA GLY A 745 -32.72 -18.30 -6.73
C GLY A 745 -32.22 -17.00 -6.10
N VAL A 746 -32.95 -15.91 -6.34
CA VAL A 746 -32.58 -14.57 -5.87
C VAL A 746 -33.17 -14.32 -4.49
N ASN A 747 -32.33 -13.92 -3.53
CA ASN A 747 -32.71 -13.74 -2.13
C ASN A 747 -32.95 -12.28 -1.75
N THR A 748 -32.18 -11.34 -2.32
CA THR A 748 -32.30 -9.91 -2.01
C THR A 748 -32.09 -9.06 -3.26
N ILE A 749 -32.69 -7.87 -3.27
CA ILE A 749 -32.53 -6.84 -4.29
C ILE A 749 -32.49 -5.45 -3.66
N SER A 750 -31.78 -4.53 -4.28
CA SER A 750 -31.78 -3.12 -3.94
C SER A 750 -31.60 -2.25 -5.19
N LEU A 751 -32.14 -1.04 -5.15
CA LEU A 751 -32.11 -0.07 -6.24
C LEU A 751 -31.24 1.12 -5.86
N SER A 752 -30.53 1.68 -6.83
CA SER A 752 -29.84 2.96 -6.68
C SER A 752 -30.84 4.09 -6.41
N SER A 753 -30.38 5.20 -5.81
CA SER A 753 -31.26 6.31 -5.43
C SER A 753 -31.95 6.99 -6.63
N ASP A 754 -31.39 6.87 -7.83
CA ASP A 754 -31.96 7.34 -9.10
C ASP A 754 -32.79 6.26 -9.83
N GLY A 755 -32.78 5.02 -9.35
CA GLY A 755 -33.49 3.88 -9.95
C GLY A 755 -32.98 3.47 -11.34
N SER A 756 -31.74 3.83 -11.68
CA SER A 756 -31.11 3.44 -12.96
C SER A 756 -30.46 2.06 -12.90
N VAL A 757 -29.83 1.73 -11.76
CA VAL A 757 -29.08 0.50 -11.53
C VAL A 757 -29.72 -0.30 -10.39
N MET A 758 -29.65 -1.62 -10.49
CA MET A 758 -30.11 -2.55 -9.47
C MET A 758 -28.99 -3.49 -9.06
N VAL A 759 -28.97 -3.88 -7.79
CA VAL A 759 -28.15 -4.98 -7.29
C VAL A 759 -29.04 -6.12 -6.80
N SER A 760 -28.57 -7.34 -7.00
CA SER A 760 -29.27 -8.58 -6.68
C SER A 760 -28.30 -9.57 -6.05
N GLY A 761 -28.76 -10.32 -5.04
CA GLY A 761 -27.98 -11.33 -4.35
C GLY A 761 -28.65 -12.70 -4.43
N THR A 762 -27.88 -13.73 -4.78
CA THR A 762 -28.36 -15.10 -4.99
C THR A 762 -28.10 -16.03 -3.80
N LYS A 763 -28.74 -17.20 -3.78
CA LYS A 763 -28.51 -18.26 -2.78
C LYS A 763 -27.12 -18.90 -2.86
N GLU A 764 -26.48 -18.87 -4.03
CA GLU A 764 -25.13 -19.44 -4.24
C GLU A 764 -24.00 -18.43 -3.98
N GLY A 765 -24.32 -17.21 -3.52
CA GLY A 765 -23.31 -16.22 -3.14
C GLY A 765 -22.84 -15.26 -4.23
N ALA A 766 -23.50 -15.29 -5.40
CA ALA A 766 -23.25 -14.29 -6.44
C ALA A 766 -24.05 -13.01 -6.18
N VAL A 767 -23.36 -11.86 -6.30
CA VAL A 767 -23.95 -10.53 -6.34
C VAL A 767 -23.87 -9.99 -7.76
N SER A 768 -25.01 -9.62 -8.34
CA SER A 768 -25.11 -9.15 -9.72
C SER A 768 -25.63 -7.72 -9.78
N ILE A 769 -24.95 -6.88 -10.55
CA ILE A 769 -25.27 -5.46 -10.78
C ILE A 769 -25.87 -5.35 -12.19
N TRP A 770 -27.01 -4.69 -12.29
CA TRP A 770 -27.84 -4.64 -13.50
C TRP A 770 -28.14 -3.19 -13.87
N ASP A 771 -28.06 -2.87 -15.15
CA ASP A 771 -28.62 -1.64 -15.71
C ASP A 771 -30.09 -1.89 -16.07
N ILE A 772 -31.01 -1.19 -15.40
CA ILE A 772 -32.45 -1.39 -15.56
C ILE A 772 -32.94 -0.77 -16.87
N GLY A 773 -32.29 0.30 -17.34
CA GLY A 773 -32.68 1.00 -18.56
C GLY A 773 -32.53 0.12 -19.81
N SER A 774 -31.46 -0.66 -19.88
CA SER A 774 -31.17 -1.60 -20.97
C SER A 774 -31.52 -3.06 -20.65
N ALA A 775 -31.86 -3.37 -19.40
CA ALA A 775 -32.07 -4.74 -18.90
C ALA A 775 -30.84 -5.64 -19.13
N THR A 776 -29.63 -5.10 -18.92
CA THR A 776 -28.37 -5.84 -19.10
C THR A 776 -27.63 -6.02 -17.78
N MET A 777 -26.95 -7.16 -17.65
CA MET A 777 -26.06 -7.42 -16.52
C MET A 777 -24.76 -6.64 -16.75
N LEU A 778 -24.40 -5.77 -15.81
CA LEU A 778 -23.14 -5.04 -15.83
C LEU A 778 -22.01 -5.90 -15.28
N HIS A 779 -22.23 -6.49 -14.10
CA HIS A 779 -21.24 -7.28 -13.38
C HIS A 779 -21.89 -8.43 -12.62
N GLN A 780 -21.24 -9.60 -12.58
CA GLN A 780 -21.59 -10.72 -11.71
C GLN A 780 -20.36 -11.08 -10.89
N VAL A 781 -20.46 -10.92 -9.57
CA VAL A 781 -19.35 -11.11 -8.64
C VAL A 781 -19.67 -12.29 -7.72
N PRO A 782 -18.98 -13.44 -7.85
CA PRO A 782 -19.11 -14.55 -6.90
C PRO A 782 -18.36 -14.17 -5.62
N CYS A 783 -19.00 -13.37 -4.77
CA CYS A 783 -18.35 -12.79 -3.60
C CYS A 783 -18.53 -13.64 -2.35
N HIS A 784 -19.64 -14.33 -2.12
CA HIS A 784 -19.87 -15.12 -0.90
C HIS A 784 -19.84 -16.64 -1.16
N SER A 785 -19.60 -17.44 -0.13
CA SER A 785 -19.58 -18.92 -0.23
C SER A 785 -20.96 -19.57 0.03
N GLY A 786 -22.03 -18.78 0.02
CA GLY A 786 -23.39 -19.21 0.37
C GLY A 786 -24.36 -18.04 0.23
N THR A 787 -25.53 -18.13 0.86
CA THR A 787 -26.64 -17.20 0.59
C THR A 787 -26.25 -15.74 0.86
N VAL A 788 -26.53 -14.85 -0.10
CA VAL A 788 -26.47 -13.40 0.11
C VAL A 788 -27.74 -12.95 0.84
N TYR A 789 -27.61 -12.52 2.10
CA TYR A 789 -28.77 -12.14 2.92
C TYR A 789 -29.28 -10.74 2.60
N ASP A 790 -28.36 -9.78 2.48
CA ASP A 790 -28.72 -8.40 2.15
C ASP A 790 -27.68 -7.76 1.24
N ALA A 791 -28.13 -6.79 0.44
CA ALA A 791 -27.28 -6.01 -0.45
C ALA A 791 -27.87 -4.62 -0.65
N ALA A 792 -27.05 -3.58 -0.57
CA ALA A 792 -27.52 -2.20 -0.72
C ALA A 792 -26.44 -1.30 -1.32
N PHE A 793 -26.88 -0.34 -2.14
CA PHE A 793 -26.02 0.72 -2.65
C PHE A 793 -25.60 1.68 -1.54
N SER A 794 -24.41 2.27 -1.68
CA SER A 794 -23.99 3.42 -0.90
C SER A 794 -24.84 4.64 -1.28
N PRO A 795 -24.94 5.67 -0.41
CA PRO A 795 -25.73 6.87 -0.71
C PRO A 795 -25.32 7.60 -2.01
N ASP A 796 -24.06 7.45 -2.43
CA ASP A 796 -23.51 8.01 -3.66
C ASP A 796 -23.64 7.09 -4.90
N ASN A 797 -24.26 5.90 -4.74
CA ASN A 797 -24.43 4.85 -5.73
C ASN A 797 -23.12 4.27 -6.34
N ARG A 798 -21.94 4.54 -5.75
CA ARG A 798 -20.66 4.07 -6.29
C ARG A 798 -20.25 2.69 -5.79
N HIS A 799 -20.78 2.30 -4.64
CA HIS A 799 -20.45 1.03 -4.01
C HIS A 799 -21.72 0.23 -3.68
N VAL A 800 -21.55 -1.09 -3.62
CA VAL A 800 -22.53 -1.99 -3.03
C VAL A 800 -21.87 -2.67 -1.84
N LEU A 801 -22.58 -2.68 -0.71
CA LEU A 801 -22.26 -3.54 0.41
C LEU A 801 -23.14 -4.78 0.33
N SER A 802 -22.56 -5.96 0.56
CA SER A 802 -23.30 -7.22 0.66
C SER A 802 -22.92 -7.99 1.91
N THR A 803 -23.88 -8.72 2.46
CA THR A 803 -23.67 -9.66 3.57
C THR A 803 -24.05 -11.07 3.16
N GLY A 804 -23.29 -12.05 3.62
CA GLY A 804 -23.48 -13.45 3.24
C GLY A 804 -23.35 -14.45 4.38
N GLU A 805 -23.67 -15.69 4.05
CA GLU A 805 -23.56 -16.87 4.92
C GLU A 805 -22.12 -17.19 5.36
N ASP A 806 -21.13 -16.64 4.67
CA ASP A 806 -19.72 -16.69 5.07
C ASP A 806 -19.37 -15.78 6.27
N GLY A 807 -20.34 -15.05 6.82
CA GLY A 807 -20.14 -14.14 7.95
C GLY A 807 -19.28 -12.93 7.62
N CYS A 808 -19.16 -12.59 6.34
CA CYS A 808 -18.36 -11.46 5.87
C CYS A 808 -19.24 -10.32 5.34
N LEU A 809 -18.79 -9.09 5.54
CA LEU A 809 -19.28 -7.90 4.83
C LEU A 809 -18.36 -7.62 3.65
N LYS A 810 -18.92 -7.47 2.45
CA LYS A 810 -18.14 -7.29 1.22
C LYS A 810 -18.55 -6.01 0.51
N VAL A 811 -17.59 -5.15 0.20
CA VAL A 811 -17.80 -3.89 -0.54
C VAL A 811 -17.37 -4.10 -1.98
N ILE A 812 -18.25 -3.82 -2.93
CA ILE A 812 -18.03 -3.97 -4.37
C ILE A 812 -18.14 -2.60 -5.04
N ASP A 813 -17.21 -2.29 -5.93
CA ASP A 813 -17.28 -1.11 -6.78
C ASP A 813 -18.30 -1.32 -7.91
N VAL A 814 -19.24 -0.40 -8.07
CA VAL A 814 -20.33 -0.53 -9.05
C VAL A 814 -19.82 -0.40 -10.48
N GLN A 815 -18.84 0.47 -10.71
CA GLN A 815 -18.34 0.76 -12.05
C GLN A 815 -17.47 -0.38 -12.60
N THR A 816 -16.62 -0.95 -11.75
CA THR A 816 -15.60 -1.94 -12.15
C THR A 816 -15.96 -3.37 -11.79
N GLY A 817 -16.94 -3.60 -10.93
CA GLY A 817 -17.30 -4.94 -10.44
C GLY A 817 -16.22 -5.56 -9.54
N MET A 818 -15.32 -4.75 -9.00
CA MET A 818 -14.25 -5.22 -8.13
C MET A 818 -14.70 -5.32 -6.68
N LEU A 819 -14.32 -6.42 -6.03
CA LEU A 819 -14.41 -6.56 -4.58
C LEU A 819 -13.34 -5.66 -3.95
N ILE A 820 -13.75 -4.54 -3.36
CA ILE A 820 -12.89 -3.54 -2.72
C ILE A 820 -12.49 -3.97 -1.32
N SER A 821 -13.41 -4.55 -0.54
CA SER A 821 -13.12 -4.89 0.85
C SER A 821 -13.90 -6.14 1.26
N SER A 822 -13.31 -6.91 2.18
CA SER A 822 -13.92 -8.09 2.78
C SER A 822 -13.62 -8.10 4.27
N LEU A 823 -14.64 -7.77 5.07
CA LEU A 823 -14.53 -7.71 6.53
C LEU A 823 -15.16 -8.96 7.16
N PRO A 824 -14.38 -9.86 7.78
CA PRO A 824 -14.93 -11.01 8.51
C PRO A 824 -15.48 -10.57 9.87
N SER A 825 -16.68 -11.07 10.23
CA SER A 825 -17.32 -10.76 11.51
C SER A 825 -17.37 -11.92 12.50
N GLY A 826 -17.13 -13.14 12.03
CA GLY A 826 -17.23 -14.38 12.82
C GLY A 826 -18.66 -14.92 12.95
N GLU A 827 -19.69 -14.10 12.70
CA GLU A 827 -21.11 -14.50 12.73
C GLU A 827 -21.85 -14.02 11.48
N VAL A 828 -22.94 -14.69 11.12
CA VAL A 828 -23.71 -14.32 9.91
C VAL A 828 -24.44 -13.00 10.13
N GLN A 829 -24.32 -12.07 9.17
CA GLN A 829 -25.03 -10.79 9.15
C GLN A 829 -26.23 -10.87 8.18
N ARG A 830 -27.43 -10.60 8.68
CA ARG A 830 -28.69 -10.84 7.94
C ARG A 830 -29.28 -9.60 7.30
N CYS A 831 -29.07 -8.43 7.88
CA CYS A 831 -29.55 -7.16 7.36
C CYS A 831 -28.64 -6.02 7.82
N PHE A 832 -28.60 -4.92 7.07
CA PHE A 832 -27.83 -3.75 7.47
C PHE A 832 -28.38 -2.43 6.92
N CYS A 833 -27.92 -1.33 7.50
CA CYS A 833 -27.96 0.00 6.89
C CYS A 833 -26.57 0.64 6.95
N TRP A 834 -26.26 1.53 6.02
CA TRP A 834 -24.93 2.14 5.94
C TRP A 834 -24.93 3.51 5.25
N ASN A 835 -23.87 4.29 5.48
CA ASN A 835 -23.65 5.60 4.85
C ASN A 835 -22.41 5.63 3.92
N GLY A 836 -21.85 4.47 3.58
CA GLY A 836 -20.60 4.33 2.80
C GLY A 836 -19.33 4.22 3.65
N HIS A 837 -19.33 4.68 4.90
CA HIS A 837 -18.17 4.63 5.81
C HIS A 837 -18.45 3.79 7.06
N THR A 838 -19.65 3.94 7.62
CA THR A 838 -20.14 3.25 8.80
C THR A 838 -21.28 2.32 8.43
N VAL A 839 -21.29 1.11 8.99
CA VAL A 839 -22.38 0.13 8.81
C VAL A 839 -23.00 -0.20 10.15
N LEU A 840 -24.32 -0.29 10.21
CA LEU A 840 -25.06 -0.91 11.30
C LEU A 840 -25.68 -2.20 10.78
N SER A 841 -25.20 -3.35 11.25
CA SER A 841 -25.68 -4.67 10.81
C SER A 841 -26.32 -5.45 11.97
N GLY A 842 -27.30 -6.30 11.65
CA GLY A 842 -27.89 -7.25 12.58
C GLY A 842 -27.43 -8.68 12.29
N ASN A 843 -27.01 -9.41 13.32
CA ASN A 843 -26.46 -10.76 13.17
C ASN A 843 -27.44 -11.87 13.58
N ASP A 844 -26.97 -13.12 13.45
CA ASP A 844 -27.72 -14.33 13.83
C ASP A 844 -27.89 -14.53 15.33
N SER A 845 -27.03 -13.95 16.17
CA SER A 845 -27.13 -14.07 17.63
C SER A 845 -28.08 -13.05 18.27
N GLY A 846 -28.61 -12.10 17.48
CA GLY A 846 -29.52 -11.05 17.96
C GLY A 846 -28.82 -9.75 18.39
N GLU A 847 -27.53 -9.63 18.13
CA GLU A 847 -26.74 -8.42 18.31
C GLU A 847 -26.80 -7.50 17.08
N MET A 848 -26.68 -6.21 17.35
CA MET A 848 -26.45 -5.16 16.36
C MET A 848 -24.99 -4.73 16.43
N LEU A 849 -24.28 -4.77 15.31
CA LEU A 849 -22.86 -4.42 15.20
C LEU A 849 -22.70 -3.10 14.46
N VAL A 850 -21.87 -2.20 15.02
CA VAL A 850 -21.44 -0.99 14.34
C VAL A 850 -20.04 -1.22 13.77
N TRP A 851 -19.89 -0.96 12.47
CA TRP A 851 -18.66 -1.15 11.73
C TRP A 851 -18.08 0.18 11.29
N ASP A 852 -16.75 0.28 11.38
CA ASP A 852 -15.96 1.27 10.68
C ASP A 852 -15.27 0.57 9.49
N LEU A 853 -15.73 0.86 8.27
CA LEU A 853 -15.20 0.24 7.05
C LEU A 853 -13.77 0.70 6.73
N LEU A 854 -13.40 1.92 7.11
CA LEU A 854 -12.06 2.47 6.85
C LEU A 854 -11.03 1.88 7.81
N GLY A 855 -11.42 1.71 9.07
CA GLY A 855 -10.60 1.09 10.10
C GLY A 855 -10.61 -0.45 10.05
N GLY A 856 -11.48 -1.05 9.24
CA GLY A 856 -11.58 -2.51 9.10
C GLY A 856 -12.04 -3.23 10.36
N ARG A 857 -12.79 -2.58 11.25
CA ARG A 857 -13.08 -3.08 12.60
C ARG A 857 -14.50 -2.82 13.07
N ILE A 858 -14.96 -3.64 14.01
CA ILE A 858 -16.19 -3.42 14.77
C ILE A 858 -15.90 -2.38 15.86
N THR A 859 -16.68 -1.31 15.90
CA THR A 859 -16.52 -0.24 16.89
C THR A 859 -17.37 -0.48 18.13
N GLU A 860 -18.59 -1.00 17.97
CA GLU A 860 -19.54 -1.22 19.08
C GLU A 860 -20.42 -2.44 18.83
N ARG A 861 -20.85 -3.10 19.91
CA ARG A 861 -21.83 -4.20 19.89
C ARG A 861 -23.01 -3.88 20.80
N VAL A 862 -24.21 -3.87 20.24
CA VAL A 862 -25.44 -3.54 20.94
C VAL A 862 -26.37 -4.75 20.96
N THR A 863 -26.67 -5.26 22.15
CA THR A 863 -27.57 -6.41 22.32
C THR A 863 -29.04 -5.95 22.34
N GLY A 864 -29.94 -6.67 21.67
CA GLY A 864 -31.36 -6.34 21.71
C GLY A 864 -32.31 -7.49 21.45
N HIS A 865 -32.13 -8.21 20.35
CA HIS A 865 -32.94 -9.39 20.06
C HIS A 865 -32.39 -10.63 20.78
N SER A 866 -33.25 -11.61 21.02
CA SER A 866 -32.87 -12.90 21.62
C SER A 866 -32.57 -14.00 20.59
N ASP A 867 -32.74 -13.68 19.30
CA ASP A 867 -32.56 -14.54 18.14
C ASP A 867 -32.23 -13.64 16.93
N ALA A 868 -31.93 -14.23 15.77
CA ALA A 868 -31.43 -13.51 14.59
C ALA A 868 -32.25 -12.28 14.20
N VAL A 869 -31.56 -11.16 13.91
CA VAL A 869 -32.17 -9.93 13.42
C VAL A 869 -32.41 -10.06 11.92
N THR A 870 -33.66 -10.09 11.47
CA THR A 870 -34.01 -10.44 10.08
C THR A 870 -34.19 -9.24 9.17
N CYS A 871 -34.59 -8.10 9.71
CA CYS A 871 -34.79 -6.89 8.94
C CYS A 871 -34.53 -5.64 9.77
N ILE A 872 -34.04 -4.59 9.11
CA ILE A 872 -33.78 -3.28 9.68
C ILE A 872 -34.37 -2.20 8.80
N TRP A 873 -34.89 -1.15 9.42
CA TRP A 873 -35.29 0.08 8.77
C TRP A 873 -34.74 1.27 9.54
N MET A 874 -34.29 2.29 8.82
CA MET A 874 -33.78 3.53 9.39
C MET A 874 -34.42 4.71 8.65
N ASN A 875 -34.78 5.74 9.40
CA ASN A 875 -35.36 6.96 8.82
C ASN A 875 -34.31 7.84 8.13
N GLU A 876 -34.78 8.80 7.32
CA GLU A 876 -33.89 9.70 6.55
C GLU A 876 -32.95 10.54 7.44
N SER A 877 -33.39 10.92 8.64
CA SER A 877 -32.55 11.64 9.61
C SER A 877 -31.62 10.75 10.43
N CYS A 878 -31.63 9.44 10.16
CA CYS A 878 -30.76 8.43 10.78
C CYS A 878 -30.83 8.35 12.32
N ASN A 879 -31.90 8.88 12.93
CA ASN A 879 -32.04 8.98 14.40
C ASN A 879 -32.98 7.94 15.01
N THR A 880 -33.79 7.30 14.17
CA THR A 880 -34.78 6.30 14.56
C THR A 880 -34.54 5.05 13.73
N ILE A 881 -34.33 3.93 14.41
CA ILE A 881 -34.09 2.63 13.80
C ILE A 881 -35.14 1.65 14.30
N ILE A 882 -35.64 0.80 13.42
CA ILE A 882 -36.61 -0.25 13.75
C ILE A 882 -36.05 -1.58 13.25
N THR A 883 -36.00 -2.58 14.13
CA THR A 883 -35.54 -3.92 13.80
C THR A 883 -36.64 -4.95 14.05
N GLY A 884 -36.67 -5.99 13.23
CA GLY A 884 -37.47 -7.18 13.41
C GLY A 884 -36.58 -8.41 13.57
N GLY A 885 -36.98 -9.36 14.41
CA GLY A 885 -36.20 -10.56 14.70
C GLY A 885 -36.98 -11.87 14.56
N MET A 886 -36.23 -12.98 14.53
CA MET A 886 -36.78 -14.33 14.64
C MET A 886 -37.45 -14.60 15.99
N ASP A 887 -37.09 -13.82 17.01
CA ASP A 887 -37.72 -13.81 18.33
C ASP A 887 -39.15 -13.23 18.36
N ARG A 888 -39.66 -12.82 17.19
CA ARG A 888 -41.02 -12.34 16.94
C ARG A 888 -41.27 -10.94 17.51
N GLN A 889 -40.20 -10.23 17.86
CA GLN A 889 -40.27 -8.88 18.41
C GLN A 889 -39.94 -7.84 17.35
N ILE A 890 -40.58 -6.69 17.47
CA ILE A 890 -40.18 -5.45 16.82
C ILE A 890 -39.56 -4.57 17.90
N LEU A 891 -38.34 -4.09 17.67
CA LEU A 891 -37.65 -3.17 18.57
C LEU A 891 -37.53 -1.79 17.91
N PHE A 892 -37.83 -0.76 18.69
CA PHE A 892 -37.65 0.64 18.33
C PHE A 892 -36.40 1.15 19.03
N TRP A 893 -35.50 1.74 18.25
CA TRP A 893 -34.21 2.23 18.71
C TRP A 893 -34.11 3.72 18.46
N LYS A 894 -33.46 4.42 19.39
CA LYS A 894 -33.26 5.86 19.31
C LYS A 894 -31.82 6.23 19.64
N LEU A 895 -31.29 7.18 18.89
CA LEU A 895 -30.01 7.80 19.20
C LEU A 895 -30.12 8.71 20.42
N HIS A 896 -29.22 8.51 21.37
CA HIS A 896 -29.06 9.44 22.48
C HIS A 896 -27.87 10.36 22.20
N TYR A 897 -28.17 11.64 21.98
CA TYR A 897 -27.16 12.68 21.84
C TYR A 897 -26.52 13.01 23.20
#